data_AF-A0A1U7ZR05-F1
#
_entry.id   AF-A0A1U7ZR05-F1
#
_cell.length_a   1.000
_cell.length_b   1.000
_cell.length_c   1.000
_cell.angle_alpha   90.00
_cell.angle_beta   90.00
_cell.angle_gamma   90.00
#
_symmetry.space_group_name_H-M   'P 1'
#
loop_
_entity.id
_entity.type
_entity.pdbx_description
1 polymer ?
#
loop_
_entity_poly.entity_id
_entity_poly.type
_entity_poly.pdbx_seq_one_letter_code
_entity_poly.pdbx_strand_id
1 'polypeptide(L)'
;MAASVQTTLWDSVVELTKCAQDKGSDPLLWAIQLSSSLNSAGVYLPSTEVAHILVSHICWGNNVSIAWKFLERALAVKIAPPMLVLALLSCRALPSRRSRPTAYRLYMELLKRHAFSFASQINGPNWQKPLHWGSFIQRLQLLGTNSMALKSSKISPEALVQFSSDTCKILSRECKTSTQQEFHAVMASRSMTSSAGKCFGASQSSLWLPLDLFLEDSMDGSQVAVTSAIETLTVYTGLVKSLQAVNGTTWHDAFLGLWIAALRHVQRERDPIEGPVPRLDTRLCMLFSVTTLAIADIIEEEEAALIDETECSPNNQRKEKQVAGKRHKDLVSSLQILGDYEGLLTPPQSVVSVANQAAVKAMMFVSGVPVGSGYFECISMNDMPLNCSGNLRHLIVEACIARNLLDTSAYFWPGYVNRRINQIPHSMPAQVPGWSSLMKGAPLTSSMINALVSSPASSLAELEKIFDIAVNGSDDEKISAANILCGASLIRGWNIQEHTIHFVIRLLSPPVPADYSGSDSHLIGHAPMLNTLLVGIASVDCVQIFSLHGLVPQLAGALMPICEVFGSCVPNVSWTLTTGEEISAHAVFSNAFILLLRLWRFNHPPLEHVVGDVPPVGSQLTPEYLLLVRNSQLASSGINSKDRNKIRRQSTATNLSSVQPIFVDSFPKLKLWYRQHQACIASTLSGPVHGTPVHQIVDGLLNMVFRKMNKGSQSLTTGTSGSSTSSGPGNDDATLKPKLPAWDILEAVPFVIDAALTACSHGRLSPRELATGLKDLADFLPASLATIVSYFSAEVTRGVWKPAFMNGTDWPSPAANLCNVEEQIKRILAATGVDVPSLAAGGTAPATLPLPLAAFVSFTITFKLDRASERSLNLAGPALESLSAGCPWPCMPIVASLWAQKVKRWSDFLIFSASRTVFHHNSDAVVQLLKSCFTATLGLNSTPLSSNGGVGALLGHGFGSHFYGGFSPVAPGILYLRVYRSIRDIMFMTEEILSLLMFSVREIVGDGLLRERMEKVKKTKNGMRYGQVSLAAAMTRVKLAALLGASFVWLSGGLGLVQSLIKETIPSWFISGHGSEQEGGCEGIVAMLRGYALAYFAVICGTFAWGVDSTTSASKRRAKILRAHMEFLASVLDGKVSLGCDWATWRAYVSGFVSLMVGCTPTWVLEVEVDVLKRLSKGLRQWNEEELALALLGRGGAGAMGAAAQLIVESEI
;
A
#
# COMPACT_ATOMS: atom_id res chain seq x y z
N MET A 1 -31.51 -89.65 15.10
CA MET A 1 -31.80 -88.52 14.17
C MET A 1 -30.86 -87.39 14.52
N ALA A 2 -30.14 -86.88 13.52
CA ALA A 2 -29.06 -85.92 13.65
C ALA A 2 -29.57 -84.54 14.13
N ALA A 3 -28.92 -84.00 15.16
CA ALA A 3 -28.99 -82.57 15.49
C ALA A 3 -27.88 -81.87 14.70
N SER A 4 -28.26 -81.10 13.68
CA SER A 4 -27.36 -80.25 12.90
C SER A 4 -26.85 -79.11 13.79
N VAL A 5 -25.57 -79.15 14.15
CA VAL A 5 -24.87 -78.00 14.73
C VAL A 5 -24.84 -76.90 13.66
N GLN A 6 -25.52 -75.77 13.92
CA GLN A 6 -25.38 -74.57 13.08
C GLN A 6 -23.95 -74.03 13.22
N THR A 7 -23.10 -74.29 12.23
CA THR A 7 -21.78 -73.69 12.10
C THR A 7 -21.94 -72.19 11.81
N THR A 8 -21.29 -71.33 12.59
CA THR A 8 -21.34 -69.89 12.33
C THR A 8 -20.60 -69.56 11.03
N LEU A 9 -21.00 -68.48 10.33
CA LEU A 9 -20.37 -68.04 9.09
C LEU A 9 -18.84 -67.91 9.21
N TRP A 10 -18.37 -67.46 10.37
CA TRP A 10 -16.95 -67.29 10.66
C TRP A 10 -16.21 -68.62 10.89
N ASP A 11 -16.88 -69.62 11.45
CA ASP A 11 -16.34 -70.99 11.52
C ASP A 11 -16.18 -71.59 10.12
N SER A 12 -17.14 -71.32 9.22
CA SER A 12 -17.04 -71.71 7.81
C SER A 12 -15.86 -71.03 7.09
N VAL A 13 -15.56 -69.76 7.39
CA VAL A 13 -14.39 -69.04 6.84
C VAL A 13 -13.07 -69.66 7.33
N VAL A 14 -13.00 -70.04 8.60
CA VAL A 14 -11.82 -70.71 9.17
C VAL A 14 -11.66 -72.13 8.58
N GLU A 15 -12.73 -72.90 8.46
CA GLU A 15 -12.71 -74.23 7.84
C GLU A 15 -12.34 -74.19 6.36
N LEU A 16 -12.88 -73.22 5.60
CA LEU A 16 -12.53 -73.00 4.20
C LEU A 16 -11.05 -72.65 4.05
N THR A 17 -10.51 -71.85 4.97
CA THR A 17 -9.09 -71.49 4.99
C THR A 17 -8.19 -72.67 5.38
N LYS A 18 -8.59 -73.50 6.36
CA LYS A 18 -7.87 -74.74 6.73
C LYS A 18 -7.88 -75.77 5.61
N CYS A 19 -9.05 -76.04 5.00
CA CYS A 19 -9.18 -76.97 3.88
C CYS A 19 -8.35 -76.54 2.67
N ALA A 20 -8.28 -75.23 2.39
CA ALA A 20 -7.43 -74.68 1.34
C ALA A 20 -5.93 -74.79 1.66
N GLN A 21 -5.54 -74.69 2.93
CA GLN A 21 -4.16 -74.91 3.38
C GLN A 21 -3.75 -76.37 3.25
N ASP A 22 -4.58 -77.32 3.69
CA ASP A 22 -4.28 -78.76 3.66
C ASP A 22 -4.18 -79.30 2.23
N LYS A 23 -4.97 -78.74 1.30
CA LYS A 23 -4.95 -79.11 -0.14
C LYS A 23 -3.90 -78.37 -0.96
N GLY A 24 -3.18 -77.40 -0.37
CA GLY A 24 -2.21 -76.57 -1.09
C GLY A 24 -2.83 -75.70 -2.20
N SER A 25 -4.08 -75.26 -2.02
CA SER A 25 -4.85 -74.54 -3.04
C SER A 25 -4.24 -73.19 -3.42
N ASP A 26 -4.45 -72.76 -4.67
CA ASP A 26 -3.98 -71.44 -5.15
C ASP A 26 -4.62 -70.29 -4.33
N PRO A 27 -3.80 -69.38 -3.76
CA PRO A 27 -4.26 -68.20 -3.03
C PRO A 27 -5.25 -67.29 -3.75
N LEU A 28 -5.21 -67.23 -5.08
CA LEU A 28 -6.17 -66.45 -5.84
C LEU A 28 -7.54 -67.14 -5.87
N LEU A 29 -7.56 -68.46 -6.08
CA LEU A 29 -8.79 -69.26 -6.09
C LEU A 29 -9.47 -69.28 -4.70
N TRP A 30 -8.67 -69.38 -3.63
CA TRP A 30 -9.15 -69.23 -2.25
C TRP A 30 -9.76 -67.85 -1.99
N ALA A 31 -9.11 -66.77 -2.43
CA ALA A 31 -9.61 -65.41 -2.24
C ALA A 31 -10.94 -65.18 -2.97
N ILE A 32 -11.09 -65.72 -4.18
CA ILE A 32 -12.35 -65.66 -4.95
C ILE A 32 -13.46 -66.40 -4.20
N GLN A 33 -13.22 -67.65 -3.78
CA GLN A 33 -14.20 -68.45 -3.02
C GLN A 33 -14.59 -67.81 -1.69
N LEU A 34 -13.62 -67.26 -0.97
CA LEU A 34 -13.86 -66.54 0.28
C LEU A 34 -14.70 -65.27 0.01
N SER A 35 -14.35 -64.49 -1.01
CA SER A 35 -15.10 -63.28 -1.36
C SER A 35 -16.53 -63.59 -1.82
N SER A 36 -16.75 -64.65 -2.61
CA SER A 36 -18.08 -65.07 -3.03
C SER A 36 -18.92 -65.56 -1.85
N SER A 37 -18.32 -66.31 -0.93
CA SER A 37 -19.00 -66.79 0.28
C SER A 37 -19.40 -65.65 1.21
N LEU A 38 -18.55 -64.63 1.36
CA LEU A 38 -18.82 -63.45 2.17
C LEU A 38 -19.88 -62.55 1.53
N ASN A 39 -19.81 -62.35 0.21
CA ASN A 39 -20.82 -61.58 -0.54
C ASN A 39 -22.19 -62.28 -0.53
N SER A 40 -22.25 -63.61 -0.67
CA SER A 40 -23.51 -64.37 -0.59
C SER A 40 -24.16 -64.29 0.79
N ALA A 41 -23.38 -63.99 1.82
CA ALA A 41 -23.86 -63.79 3.18
C ALA A 41 -24.06 -62.31 3.56
N GLY A 42 -23.94 -61.38 2.60
CA GLY A 42 -24.20 -59.95 2.81
C GLY A 42 -23.09 -59.18 3.54
N VAL A 43 -21.87 -59.74 3.63
CA VAL A 43 -20.74 -59.06 4.30
C VAL A 43 -20.07 -58.10 3.31
N TYR A 44 -20.03 -56.80 3.66
CA TYR A 44 -19.32 -55.79 2.87
C TYR A 44 -17.80 -55.96 2.98
N LEU A 45 -17.11 -55.99 1.84
CA LEU A 45 -15.65 -56.07 1.75
C LEU A 45 -15.06 -54.68 1.46
N PRO A 46 -13.93 -54.28 2.11
CA PRO A 46 -13.13 -55.05 3.07
C PRO A 46 -13.76 -55.13 4.48
N SER A 47 -13.83 -56.33 5.07
CA SER A 47 -14.38 -56.55 6.42
C SER A 47 -13.29 -56.56 7.49
N THR A 48 -13.55 -55.86 8.60
CA THR A 48 -12.68 -55.82 9.79
C THR A 48 -12.73 -57.15 10.56
N GLU A 49 -13.88 -57.82 10.64
CA GLU A 49 -13.99 -59.13 11.30
C GLU A 49 -13.16 -60.19 10.57
N VAL A 50 -13.18 -60.19 9.23
CA VAL A 50 -12.34 -61.09 8.41
C VAL A 50 -10.84 -60.87 8.71
N ALA A 51 -10.41 -59.61 8.88
CA ALA A 51 -9.03 -59.30 9.25
C ALA A 51 -8.63 -59.88 10.61
N HIS A 52 -9.51 -59.77 11.61
CA HIS A 52 -9.27 -60.36 12.93
C HIS A 52 -9.19 -61.89 12.87
N ILE A 53 -10.05 -62.54 12.08
CA ILE A 53 -10.09 -63.99 11.93
C ILE A 53 -8.88 -64.52 11.17
N LEU A 54 -8.49 -63.88 10.07
CA LEU A 54 -7.31 -64.29 9.29
C LEU A 54 -6.02 -64.12 10.09
N VAL A 55 -5.83 -62.98 10.76
CA VAL A 55 -4.64 -62.76 11.59
C VAL A 55 -4.63 -63.66 12.82
N SER A 56 -5.80 -63.96 13.40
CA SER A 56 -5.89 -64.89 14.52
C SER A 56 -5.53 -66.32 14.11
N HIS A 57 -5.97 -66.74 12.92
CA HIS A 57 -5.73 -68.08 12.39
C HIS A 57 -4.27 -68.31 11.94
N ILE A 58 -3.63 -67.29 11.35
CA ILE A 58 -2.24 -67.40 10.85
C ILE A 58 -1.21 -67.40 12.00
N CYS A 59 -1.53 -66.79 13.13
CA CYS A 59 -0.58 -66.61 14.23
C CYS A 59 -0.61 -67.78 15.24
N TRP A 60 0.58 -68.15 15.75
CA TRP A 60 0.83 -69.02 16.92
C TRP A 60 0.33 -70.48 16.91
N GLY A 61 -0.52 -70.88 15.97
CA GLY A 61 -0.85 -72.29 15.70
C GLY A 61 -0.62 -72.75 14.25
N ASN A 62 -0.56 -71.82 13.28
CA ASN A 62 -0.61 -72.16 11.84
C ASN A 62 0.34 -71.32 10.96
N ASN A 63 1.57 -71.10 11.44
CA ASN A 63 2.58 -70.26 10.79
C ASN A 63 3.26 -70.96 9.60
N VAL A 64 2.49 -71.32 8.58
CA VAL A 64 2.95 -71.99 7.36
C VAL A 64 3.10 -70.96 6.23
N SER A 65 4.06 -71.16 5.32
CA SER A 65 4.35 -70.22 4.23
C SER A 65 3.14 -69.90 3.34
N ILE A 66 2.24 -70.87 3.13
CA ILE A 66 1.03 -70.69 2.31
C ILE A 66 -0.01 -69.78 2.98
N ALA A 67 -0.07 -69.76 4.31
CA ALA A 67 -1.01 -68.94 5.07
C ALA A 67 -0.70 -67.43 4.94
N TRP A 68 0.58 -67.07 4.86
CA TRP A 68 1.03 -65.70 4.58
C TRP A 68 0.72 -65.27 3.14
N LYS A 69 0.73 -66.19 2.17
CA LYS A 69 0.33 -65.92 0.79
C LYS A 69 -1.18 -65.67 0.67
N PHE A 70 -2.00 -66.41 1.42
CA PHE A 70 -3.44 -66.14 1.54
C PHE A 70 -3.68 -64.74 2.13
N LEU A 71 -2.95 -64.35 3.18
CA LEU A 71 -3.08 -63.01 3.77
C LEU A 71 -2.69 -61.92 2.79
N GLU A 72 -1.55 -62.07 2.10
CA GLU A 72 -1.11 -61.12 1.09
C GLU A 72 -2.14 -60.97 -0.05
N ARG A 73 -2.73 -62.08 -0.51
CA ARG A 73 -3.79 -62.02 -1.53
C ARG A 73 -5.10 -61.43 -1.01
N ALA A 74 -5.47 -61.68 0.24
CA ALA A 74 -6.63 -61.02 0.85
C ALA A 74 -6.46 -59.50 0.92
N LEU A 75 -5.24 -59.02 1.17
CA LEU A 75 -4.91 -57.59 1.14
C LEU A 75 -4.91 -57.03 -0.29
N ALA A 76 -4.34 -57.76 -1.25
CA ALA A 76 -4.29 -57.33 -2.65
C ALA A 76 -5.68 -57.22 -3.30
N VAL A 77 -6.62 -58.10 -2.95
CA VAL A 77 -7.98 -58.15 -3.49
C VAL A 77 -8.98 -57.36 -2.61
N LYS A 78 -8.51 -56.61 -1.60
CA LYS A 78 -9.33 -55.79 -0.69
C LYS A 78 -10.41 -56.57 0.08
N ILE A 79 -10.13 -57.81 0.46
CA ILE A 79 -11.00 -58.62 1.32
C ILE A 79 -10.88 -58.17 2.79
N ALA A 80 -9.68 -57.77 3.21
CA ALA A 80 -9.39 -57.30 4.56
C ALA A 80 -8.68 -55.93 4.53
N PRO A 81 -8.92 -55.02 5.50
CA PRO A 81 -8.25 -53.73 5.57
C PRO A 81 -6.74 -53.88 5.87
N PRO A 82 -5.82 -53.38 5.00
CA PRO A 82 -4.38 -53.57 5.16
C PRO A 82 -3.81 -53.00 6.46
N MET A 83 -4.28 -51.83 6.89
CA MET A 83 -3.81 -51.18 8.13
C MET A 83 -4.20 -51.98 9.38
N LEU A 84 -5.41 -52.54 9.42
CA LEU A 84 -5.87 -53.35 10.54
C LEU A 84 -5.09 -54.66 10.61
N VAL A 85 -4.86 -55.32 9.47
CA VAL A 85 -4.07 -56.54 9.39
C VAL A 85 -2.62 -56.30 9.83
N LEU A 86 -1.98 -55.22 9.37
CA LEU A 86 -0.62 -54.85 9.80
C LEU A 86 -0.56 -54.52 11.30
N ALA A 87 -1.54 -53.77 11.83
CA ALA A 87 -1.61 -53.47 13.26
C ALA A 87 -1.76 -54.74 14.11
N LEU A 88 -2.65 -55.65 13.73
CA LEU A 88 -2.88 -56.91 14.43
C LEU A 88 -1.66 -57.84 14.36
N LEU A 89 -0.98 -57.91 13.21
CA LEU A 89 0.26 -58.65 13.07
C LEU A 89 1.41 -58.04 13.87
N SER A 90 1.50 -56.71 13.93
CA SER A 90 2.55 -56.01 14.68
C SER A 90 2.54 -56.42 16.16
N CYS A 91 1.34 -56.54 16.74
CA CYS A 91 1.13 -56.93 18.14
C CYS A 91 1.60 -58.35 18.45
N ARG A 92 1.70 -59.22 17.43
CA ARG A 92 2.03 -60.64 17.58
C ARG A 92 3.41 -61.01 17.05
N ALA A 93 3.91 -60.30 16.04
CA ALA A 93 5.18 -60.57 15.37
C ALA A 93 6.36 -59.80 16.01
N LEU A 94 6.15 -58.55 16.48
CA LEU A 94 7.22 -57.72 17.08
C LEU A 94 7.75 -58.26 18.42
N PRO A 95 6.90 -58.73 19.37
CA PRO A 95 7.38 -59.33 20.62
C PRO A 95 8.20 -60.61 20.38
N SER A 96 7.93 -61.28 19.26
CA SER A 96 8.43 -62.62 18.94
C SER A 96 9.56 -62.64 17.91
N ARG A 97 10.12 -61.47 17.62
CA ARG A 97 11.18 -61.25 16.62
C ARG A 97 12.42 -62.14 16.82
N ARG A 98 12.74 -62.49 18.07
CA ARG A 98 13.89 -63.36 18.40
C ARG A 98 13.56 -64.85 18.36
N SER A 99 12.32 -65.23 18.67
CA SER A 99 11.90 -66.63 18.71
C SER A 99 11.40 -67.16 17.36
N ARG A 100 10.92 -66.29 16.46
CA ARG A 100 10.39 -66.65 15.13
C ARG A 100 10.80 -65.61 14.06
N PRO A 101 12.08 -65.60 13.64
CA PRO A 101 12.61 -64.58 12.73
C PRO A 101 11.96 -64.58 11.33
N THR A 102 11.51 -65.75 10.84
CA THR A 102 10.88 -65.88 9.52
C THR A 102 9.53 -65.17 9.43
N ALA A 103 8.70 -65.28 10.48
CA ALA A 103 7.41 -64.58 10.54
C ALA A 103 7.59 -63.06 10.66
N TYR A 104 8.61 -62.63 11.42
CA TYR A 104 8.98 -61.22 11.51
C TYR A 104 9.46 -60.65 10.17
N ARG A 105 10.26 -61.41 9.41
CA ARG A 105 10.70 -61.01 8.06
C ARG A 105 9.53 -60.85 7.09
N LEU A 106 8.57 -61.79 7.09
CA LEU A 106 7.38 -61.72 6.24
C LEU A 106 6.47 -60.54 6.61
N TYR A 107 6.33 -60.24 7.90
CA TYR A 107 5.66 -59.04 8.38
C TYR A 107 6.33 -57.75 7.87
N MET A 108 7.66 -57.66 7.91
CA MET A 108 8.39 -56.48 7.42
C MET A 108 8.24 -56.28 5.90
N GLU A 109 8.14 -57.36 5.12
CA GLU A 109 7.85 -57.26 3.67
C GLU A 109 6.42 -56.78 3.38
N LEU A 110 5.42 -57.25 4.14
CA LEU A 110 4.05 -56.76 4.04
C LEU A 110 3.95 -55.28 4.45
N LEU A 111 4.65 -54.89 5.52
CA LEU A 111 4.75 -53.50 5.96
C LEU A 111 5.36 -52.62 4.85
N LYS A 112 6.47 -53.05 4.25
CA LYS A 112 7.14 -52.32 3.16
C LYS A 112 6.24 -52.15 1.93
N ARG A 113 5.46 -53.17 1.55
CA ARG A 113 4.58 -53.09 0.37
C ARG A 113 3.34 -52.22 0.59
N HIS A 114 2.74 -52.26 1.77
CA HIS A 114 1.46 -51.61 2.02
C HIS A 114 1.54 -50.31 2.83
N ALA A 115 2.59 -50.03 3.60
CA ALA A 115 2.70 -48.77 4.35
C ALA A 115 3.01 -47.56 3.44
N PHE A 116 3.76 -47.76 2.35
CA PHE A 116 4.23 -46.67 1.48
C PHE A 116 3.36 -46.39 0.25
N SER A 117 2.41 -47.26 -0.11
CA SER A 117 1.50 -47.03 -1.24
C SER A 117 0.38 -46.00 -0.94
N PHE A 118 0.35 -45.42 0.26
CA PHE A 118 -0.69 -44.50 0.72
C PHE A 118 -0.41 -43.01 0.48
N ALA A 119 0.80 -42.64 0.04
CA ALA A 119 1.12 -41.25 -0.28
C ALA A 119 0.29 -40.69 -1.46
N SER A 120 -0.14 -41.53 -2.41
CA SER A 120 -0.92 -41.11 -3.57
C SER A 120 -2.40 -40.85 -3.29
N GLN A 121 -2.97 -41.40 -2.20
CA GLN A 121 -4.36 -41.19 -1.80
C GLN A 121 -4.57 -39.96 -0.91
N ILE A 122 -3.47 -39.35 -0.44
CA ILE A 122 -3.46 -38.14 0.39
C ILE A 122 -3.37 -36.86 -0.47
N ASN A 123 -2.96 -36.98 -1.74
CA ASN A 123 -2.73 -35.85 -2.66
C ASN A 123 -3.95 -35.52 -3.55
N GLY A 124 -5.14 -35.39 -2.95
CA GLY A 124 -6.31 -34.81 -3.62
C GLY A 124 -6.37 -33.28 -3.39
N PRO A 125 -6.74 -32.45 -4.38
CA PRO A 125 -6.63 -30.99 -4.28
C PRO A 125 -7.64 -30.31 -3.32
N ASN A 126 -8.48 -31.07 -2.59
CA ASN A 126 -9.60 -30.54 -1.79
C ASN A 126 -9.54 -30.86 -0.27
N TRP A 127 -8.38 -31.15 0.32
CA TRP A 127 -8.30 -31.45 1.77
C TRP A 127 -7.66 -30.30 2.57
N GLN A 128 -8.45 -29.47 3.24
CA GLN A 128 -7.97 -28.29 3.98
C GLN A 128 -7.52 -28.56 5.44
N LYS A 129 -6.35 -27.97 5.74
CA LYS A 129 -5.65 -27.45 6.94
C LYS A 129 -5.80 -28.05 8.37
N PRO A 130 -6.97 -28.26 9.02
CA PRO A 130 -6.99 -28.85 10.38
C PRO A 130 -7.11 -30.39 10.40
N LEU A 131 -7.62 -31.01 9.33
CA LEU A 131 -7.91 -32.45 9.29
C LEU A 131 -6.67 -33.35 9.15
N HIS A 132 -5.52 -32.79 8.76
CA HIS A 132 -4.28 -33.56 8.56
C HIS A 132 -3.80 -34.21 9.88
N TRP A 133 -3.81 -33.45 10.97
CA TRP A 133 -3.47 -33.96 12.30
C TRP A 133 -4.61 -34.77 12.91
N GLY A 134 -5.87 -34.34 12.76
CA GLY A 134 -7.02 -35.02 13.36
C GLY A 134 -7.16 -36.49 12.92
N SER A 135 -7.04 -36.76 11.62
CA SER A 135 -7.11 -38.13 11.09
C SER A 135 -5.90 -38.99 11.47
N PHE A 136 -4.71 -38.41 11.50
CA PHE A 136 -3.48 -39.07 11.95
C PHE A 136 -3.56 -39.42 13.44
N ILE A 137 -4.00 -38.47 14.28
CA ILE A 137 -4.17 -38.64 15.74
C ILE A 137 -5.26 -39.65 16.05
N GLN A 138 -6.41 -39.62 15.39
CA GLN A 138 -7.45 -40.64 15.56
C GLN A 138 -6.91 -42.03 15.24
N ARG A 139 -6.14 -42.18 14.15
CA ARG A 139 -5.55 -43.47 13.76
C ARG A 139 -4.43 -43.90 14.71
N LEU A 140 -3.65 -42.97 15.26
CA LEU A 140 -2.63 -43.22 16.28
C LEU A 140 -3.23 -43.63 17.63
N GLN A 141 -4.32 -42.98 18.05
CA GLN A 141 -5.10 -43.37 19.23
C GLN A 141 -5.73 -44.76 19.05
N LEU A 142 -6.21 -45.07 17.84
CA LEU A 142 -6.75 -46.39 17.51
C LEU A 142 -5.65 -47.47 17.46
N LEU A 143 -4.42 -47.10 17.12
CA LEU A 143 -3.23 -47.97 17.21
C LEU A 143 -2.76 -48.15 18.67
N GLY A 144 -2.75 -47.09 19.47
CA GLY A 144 -2.34 -47.11 20.88
C GLY A 144 -3.31 -47.88 21.77
N THR A 145 -4.61 -47.82 21.49
CA THR A 145 -5.64 -48.61 22.20
C THR A 145 -5.51 -50.12 21.93
N ASN A 146 -5.13 -50.50 20.71
CA ASN A 146 -5.07 -51.90 20.25
C ASN A 146 -3.67 -52.56 20.29
N SER A 147 -2.61 -51.81 20.56
CA SER A 147 -1.23 -52.33 20.59
C SER A 147 -0.63 -52.37 22.01
N MET A 148 -0.29 -53.57 22.50
CA MET A 148 0.43 -53.74 23.77
C MET A 148 1.88 -53.22 23.71
N ALA A 149 2.48 -53.14 22.52
CA ALA A 149 3.84 -52.63 22.35
C ALA A 149 3.90 -51.10 22.53
N LEU A 150 2.89 -50.37 22.04
CA LEU A 150 2.76 -48.92 22.25
C LEU A 150 2.40 -48.56 23.69
N LYS A 151 1.65 -49.43 24.40
CA LYS A 151 1.42 -49.28 25.85
C LYS A 151 2.69 -49.45 26.69
N SER A 152 3.72 -50.09 26.15
CA SER A 152 5.03 -50.28 26.81
C SER A 152 6.07 -49.20 26.45
N SER A 153 5.85 -48.43 25.39
CA SER A 153 6.64 -47.22 25.08
C SER A 153 6.02 -46.01 25.77
N LYS A 154 6.81 -45.17 26.43
CA LYS A 154 6.38 -43.91 27.05
C LYS A 154 6.01 -42.82 26.02
N ILE A 155 5.25 -43.15 24.98
CA ILE A 155 4.80 -42.15 24.00
C ILE A 155 3.41 -41.68 24.43
N SER A 156 3.30 -40.43 24.91
CA SER A 156 2.02 -39.90 25.39
C SER A 156 1.13 -39.45 24.22
N PRO A 157 -0.03 -40.10 23.98
CA PRO A 157 -0.98 -39.66 22.96
C PRO A 157 -1.58 -38.28 23.29
N GLU A 158 -1.55 -37.85 24.56
CA GLU A 158 -1.99 -36.50 24.97
C GLU A 158 -1.12 -35.38 24.38
N ALA A 159 0.19 -35.57 24.24
CA ALA A 159 1.09 -34.58 23.63
C ALA A 159 0.72 -34.34 22.16
N LEU A 160 0.46 -35.42 21.41
CA LEU A 160 0.04 -35.37 20.00
C LEU A 160 -1.34 -34.73 19.80
N VAL A 161 -2.29 -34.93 20.72
CA VAL A 161 -3.63 -34.30 20.68
C VAL A 161 -3.54 -32.80 20.86
N GLN A 162 -2.65 -32.32 21.74
CA GLN A 162 -2.45 -30.89 22.01
C GLN A 162 -1.97 -30.09 20.76
N PHE A 163 -1.29 -30.76 19.81
CA PHE A 163 -0.91 -30.17 18.52
C PHE A 163 -2.08 -29.90 17.57
N SER A 164 -3.21 -30.59 17.75
CA SER A 164 -4.39 -30.42 16.89
C SER A 164 -5.41 -29.40 17.40
N SER A 165 -5.44 -29.16 18.72
CA SER A 165 -6.48 -28.35 19.36
C SER A 165 -6.12 -26.88 19.56
N ASP A 166 -4.83 -26.52 19.66
CA ASP A 166 -4.42 -25.17 20.08
C ASP A 166 -3.86 -24.32 18.95
N THR A 167 -4.73 -23.80 18.08
CA THR A 167 -4.34 -22.77 17.08
C THR A 167 -3.90 -21.44 17.72
N CYS A 168 -3.95 -21.27 19.05
CA CYS A 168 -3.60 -20.00 19.68
C CYS A 168 -3.15 -20.01 21.16
N LYS A 169 -2.94 -21.14 21.84
CA LYS A 169 -2.67 -21.14 23.31
C LYS A 169 -1.34 -21.71 23.78
N ILE A 170 -0.46 -22.13 22.86
CA ILE A 170 0.78 -22.84 23.24
C ILE A 170 1.79 -21.95 24.00
N LEU A 171 1.66 -20.62 23.98
CA LEU A 171 2.54 -19.71 24.74
C LEU A 171 2.08 -19.39 26.17
N SER A 172 1.03 -20.05 26.71
CA SER A 172 0.46 -19.69 28.03
C SER A 172 0.36 -20.81 29.06
N ARG A 173 1.15 -21.89 28.98
CA ARG A 173 1.15 -22.92 30.04
C ARG A 173 2.30 -22.68 31.01
N GLU A 174 1.98 -22.17 32.20
CA GLU A 174 2.89 -22.06 33.34
C GLU A 174 3.60 -23.40 33.60
N CYS A 175 4.90 -23.47 33.28
CA CYS A 175 5.79 -24.52 33.77
C CYS A 175 7.08 -23.88 34.31
N LYS A 176 7.65 -24.48 35.35
CA LYS A 176 8.56 -23.81 36.29
C LYS A 176 9.94 -23.48 35.72
N THR A 177 10.31 -22.21 35.87
CA THR A 177 11.66 -21.65 36.12
C THR A 177 12.78 -21.94 35.12
N SER A 178 12.81 -21.16 34.02
CA SER A 178 14.06 -20.69 33.41
C SER A 178 13.91 -19.22 33.02
N THR A 179 14.95 -18.40 33.25
CA THR A 179 14.94 -16.96 32.94
C THR A 179 14.70 -16.66 31.47
N GLN A 180 14.96 -17.62 30.57
CA GLN A 180 14.86 -17.49 29.11
C GLN A 180 13.42 -17.66 28.58
N GLN A 181 12.59 -18.48 29.25
CA GLN A 181 11.16 -18.64 28.93
C GLN A 181 10.32 -17.40 29.30
N GLU A 182 10.76 -16.61 30.29
CA GLU A 182 10.16 -15.31 30.61
C GLU A 182 10.36 -14.29 29.46
N PHE A 183 11.47 -14.36 28.71
CA PHE A 183 11.68 -13.50 27.52
C PHE A 183 10.75 -13.89 26.37
N HIS A 184 10.51 -15.19 26.17
CA HIS A 184 9.50 -15.64 25.21
C HIS A 184 8.10 -15.23 25.64
N ALA A 185 7.79 -15.22 26.93
CA ALA A 185 6.53 -14.67 27.45
C ALA A 185 6.43 -13.15 27.28
N VAL A 186 7.53 -12.39 27.33
CA VAL A 186 7.57 -10.94 27.03
C VAL A 186 7.48 -10.68 25.52
N MET A 187 8.12 -11.51 24.68
CA MET A 187 7.96 -11.53 23.22
C MET A 187 6.52 -11.87 22.81
N ALA A 188 5.94 -12.87 23.46
CA ALA A 188 4.60 -13.39 23.28
C ALA A 188 3.55 -12.70 24.14
N SER A 189 3.90 -11.63 24.86
CA SER A 189 2.96 -10.88 25.68
C SER A 189 1.94 -10.21 24.78
N ARG A 190 0.89 -10.99 24.46
CA ARG A 190 -0.42 -10.49 24.10
C ARG A 190 -0.74 -9.44 25.12
N SER A 191 -0.94 -8.21 24.64
CA SER A 191 -1.43 -7.05 25.39
C SER A 191 -1.98 -7.47 26.75
N MET A 192 -1.23 -7.23 27.82
CA MET A 192 -1.70 -7.50 29.18
C MET A 192 -2.87 -6.57 29.46
N THR A 193 -4.08 -7.03 29.15
CA THR A 193 -5.29 -6.55 29.80
C THR A 193 -5.26 -7.09 31.22
N SER A 194 -4.76 -6.32 32.19
CA SER A 194 -5.46 -6.19 33.47
C SER A 194 -4.88 -5.10 34.38
N SER A 195 -5.77 -4.18 34.72
CA SER A 195 -6.09 -3.70 36.07
C SER A 195 -6.04 -2.19 36.18
N ALA A 196 -7.14 -1.65 36.69
CA ALA A 196 -7.45 -0.25 36.79
C ALA A 196 -6.32 0.55 37.45
N GLY A 197 -5.82 1.56 36.75
CA GLY A 197 -4.82 2.48 37.27
C GLY A 197 -4.40 3.48 36.21
N LYS A 198 -4.94 4.70 36.31
CA LYS A 198 -4.69 5.86 35.45
C LYS A 198 -3.20 6.10 35.21
N CYS A 199 -2.67 5.69 34.04
CA CYS A 199 -1.50 6.27 33.40
C CYS A 199 -1.63 6.10 31.88
N PHE A 200 -2.35 7.03 31.22
CA PHE A 200 -2.26 7.20 29.77
C PHE A 200 -0.87 7.76 29.42
N GLY A 201 0.08 6.86 29.17
CA GLY A 201 1.46 7.22 28.79
C GLY A 201 1.93 6.41 27.59
N ALA A 202 1.96 7.03 26.42
CA ALA A 202 2.83 6.76 25.26
C ALA A 202 3.04 5.34 24.68
N SER A 203 2.38 4.26 25.16
CA SER A 203 2.80 2.89 24.81
C SER A 203 1.98 2.15 23.74
N GLN A 204 0.71 2.49 23.50
CA GLN A 204 -0.13 1.74 22.54
C GLN A 204 -0.29 2.42 21.17
N SER A 205 -0.25 3.76 21.10
CA SER A 205 -0.39 4.49 19.82
C SER A 205 0.86 4.45 18.94
N SER A 206 2.03 4.21 19.54
CA SER A 206 3.32 4.12 18.84
C SER A 206 3.47 2.85 18.00
N LEU A 207 2.71 1.79 18.32
CA LEU A 207 2.66 0.54 17.54
C LEU A 207 2.06 0.73 16.14
N TRP A 208 1.30 1.81 15.94
CA TRP A 208 0.63 2.15 14.69
C TRP A 208 1.37 3.22 13.87
N LEU A 209 2.59 3.62 14.30
CA LEU A 209 3.42 4.60 13.63
C LEU A 209 3.57 4.36 12.11
N PRO A 210 3.72 3.12 11.60
CA PRO A 210 3.84 2.90 10.16
C PRO A 210 2.61 3.37 9.37
N LEU A 211 1.41 3.35 9.97
CA LEU A 211 0.20 3.91 9.36
C LEU A 211 0.30 5.44 9.26
N ASP A 212 0.77 6.11 10.31
CA ASP A 212 0.96 7.57 10.26
C ASP A 212 1.97 7.97 9.18
N LEU A 213 3.10 7.25 9.08
CA LEU A 213 4.12 7.50 8.07
C LEU A 213 3.58 7.28 6.65
N PHE A 214 2.86 6.17 6.43
CA PHE A 214 2.26 5.85 5.13
C PHE A 214 1.23 6.90 4.69
N LEU A 215 0.38 7.35 5.62
CA LEU A 215 -0.63 8.38 5.35
C LEU A 215 0.03 9.72 4.97
N GLU A 216 1.04 10.17 5.71
CA GLU A 216 1.78 11.40 5.39
C GLU A 216 2.57 11.30 4.07
N ASP A 217 3.12 10.13 3.79
CA ASP A 217 3.86 9.84 2.56
C ASP A 217 2.96 9.89 1.31
N SER A 218 1.74 9.36 1.44
CA SER A 218 0.70 9.36 0.38
C SER A 218 0.26 10.77 -0.03
N MET A 219 0.59 11.80 0.76
CA MET A 219 0.28 13.19 0.48
C MET A 219 1.38 13.95 -0.29
N ASP A 220 2.45 13.30 -0.74
CA ASP A 220 3.45 13.97 -1.58
C ASP A 220 2.90 14.21 -3.00
N GLY A 221 2.41 15.43 -3.27
CA GLY A 221 1.81 15.77 -4.58
C GLY A 221 2.82 15.98 -5.71
N SER A 222 4.11 15.75 -5.46
CA SER A 222 5.11 15.60 -6.51
C SER A 222 5.04 14.22 -7.19
N GLN A 223 4.19 13.32 -6.70
CA GLN A 223 3.96 11.99 -7.27
C GLN A 223 2.47 11.68 -7.39
N VAL A 224 2.07 11.27 -8.59
CA VAL A 224 0.83 10.53 -8.82
C VAL A 224 1.20 9.05 -8.76
N ALA A 225 0.74 8.34 -7.72
CA ALA A 225 0.94 6.91 -7.62
C ALA A 225 0.16 6.21 -8.74
N VAL A 226 0.84 5.33 -9.49
CA VAL A 226 0.30 4.58 -10.64
C VAL A 226 -0.24 3.21 -10.23
N THR A 227 -0.19 2.89 -8.95
CA THR A 227 -0.78 1.67 -8.40
C THR A 227 -2.27 1.64 -8.68
N SER A 228 -2.77 0.45 -9.03
CA SER A 228 -4.20 0.24 -9.22
C SER A 228 -4.98 0.54 -7.94
N ALA A 229 -6.29 0.83 -8.06
CA ALA A 229 -7.20 0.99 -6.92
C ALA A 229 -7.05 -0.16 -5.92
N ILE A 230 -6.97 -1.36 -6.49
CA ILE A 230 -6.84 -2.62 -5.79
C ILE A 230 -5.46 -2.73 -5.13
N GLU A 231 -4.39 -2.28 -5.77
CA GLU A 231 -3.03 -2.28 -5.20
C GLU A 231 -2.88 -1.28 -4.05
N THR A 232 -3.38 -0.06 -4.19
CA THR A 232 -3.35 0.92 -3.09
C THR A 232 -4.15 0.41 -1.89
N LEU A 233 -5.34 -0.15 -2.14
CA LEU A 233 -6.17 -0.77 -1.12
C LEU A 233 -5.50 -2.01 -0.51
N THR A 234 -4.89 -2.87 -1.31
CA THR A 234 -4.21 -4.09 -0.83
C THR A 234 -2.91 -3.79 -0.08
N VAL A 235 -2.19 -2.73 -0.45
CA VAL A 235 -1.03 -2.26 0.33
C VAL A 235 -1.49 -1.72 1.68
N TYR A 236 -2.53 -0.90 1.72
CA TYR A 236 -3.04 -0.33 2.97
C TYR A 236 -3.66 -1.40 3.88
N THR A 237 -4.50 -2.29 3.35
CA THR A 237 -5.05 -3.45 4.09
C THR A 237 -3.95 -4.43 4.50
N GLY A 238 -2.97 -4.68 3.63
CA GLY A 238 -1.79 -5.49 3.90
C GLY A 238 -0.96 -4.93 5.04
N LEU A 239 -0.78 -3.61 5.10
CA LEU A 239 -0.10 -2.91 6.20
C LEU A 239 -0.84 -3.10 7.52
N VAL A 240 -2.16 -2.90 7.54
CA VAL A 240 -3.00 -3.12 8.74
C VAL A 240 -2.93 -4.57 9.22
N LYS A 241 -3.06 -5.55 8.32
CA LYS A 241 -2.90 -6.99 8.64
C LYS A 241 -1.52 -7.30 9.19
N SER A 242 -0.48 -6.74 8.58
CA SER A 242 0.91 -6.95 9.00
C SER A 242 1.15 -6.43 10.41
N LEU A 243 0.66 -5.23 10.72
CA LEU A 243 0.76 -4.65 12.05
C LEU A 243 -0.08 -5.43 13.07
N GLN A 244 -1.31 -5.83 12.72
CA GLN A 244 -2.16 -6.63 13.59
C GLN A 244 -1.51 -7.98 13.93
N ALA A 245 -0.92 -8.65 12.93
CA ALA A 245 -0.28 -9.95 13.10
C ALA A 245 1.01 -9.85 13.92
N VAL A 246 1.90 -8.90 13.60
CA VAL A 246 3.20 -8.74 14.28
C VAL A 246 3.03 -8.22 15.71
N ASN A 247 2.10 -7.29 15.95
CA ASN A 247 1.83 -6.77 17.29
C ASN A 247 0.92 -7.71 18.11
N GLY A 248 0.30 -8.72 17.49
CA GLY A 248 -0.58 -9.69 18.15
C GLY A 248 -1.84 -9.05 18.76
N THR A 249 -2.33 -7.97 18.15
CA THR A 249 -3.48 -7.19 18.66
C THR A 249 -4.81 -7.80 18.22
N THR A 250 -5.90 -7.41 18.87
CA THR A 250 -7.24 -7.74 18.38
C THR A 250 -7.56 -6.92 17.12
N TRP A 251 -8.57 -7.36 16.35
CA TRP A 251 -9.07 -6.56 15.23
C TRP A 251 -9.70 -5.25 15.71
N HIS A 252 -10.26 -5.23 16.92
CA HIS A 252 -10.75 -4.03 17.58
C HIS A 252 -9.65 -2.97 17.73
N ASP A 253 -8.51 -3.35 18.32
CA ASP A 253 -7.37 -2.44 18.51
C ASP A 253 -6.77 -2.00 17.17
N ALA A 254 -6.78 -2.88 16.16
CA ALA A 254 -6.30 -2.57 14.82
C ALA A 254 -7.17 -1.52 14.12
N PHE A 255 -8.50 -1.68 14.16
CA PHE A 255 -9.42 -0.67 13.62
C PHE A 255 -9.34 0.65 14.39
N LEU A 256 -9.24 0.60 15.72
CA LEU A 256 -9.08 1.82 16.52
C LEU A 256 -7.76 2.55 16.20
N GLY A 257 -6.65 1.82 16.10
CA GLY A 257 -5.35 2.36 15.70
C GLY A 257 -5.36 3.00 14.31
N LEU A 258 -6.06 2.36 13.35
CA LEU A 258 -6.28 2.87 12.01
C LEU A 258 -7.05 4.20 12.01
N TRP A 259 -8.18 4.26 12.72
CA TRP A 259 -8.97 5.50 12.84
C TRP A 259 -8.18 6.62 13.50
N ILE A 260 -7.42 6.32 14.56
CA ILE A 260 -6.59 7.31 15.26
C ILE A 260 -5.46 7.84 14.35
N ALA A 261 -4.82 6.98 13.53
CA ALA A 261 -3.82 7.42 12.56
C ALA A 261 -4.44 8.33 11.48
N ALA A 262 -5.58 7.92 10.90
CA ALA A 262 -6.29 8.70 9.87
C ALA A 262 -6.84 10.04 10.39
N LEU A 263 -7.37 10.08 11.62
CA LEU A 263 -7.81 11.33 12.26
C LEU A 263 -6.64 12.26 12.55
N ARG A 264 -5.54 11.74 13.12
CA ARG A 264 -4.33 12.54 13.34
C ARG A 264 -3.80 13.12 12.04
N HIS A 265 -3.84 12.35 10.95
CA HIS A 265 -3.44 12.80 9.63
C HIS A 265 -4.25 14.03 9.15
N VAL A 266 -5.57 14.03 9.31
CA VAL A 266 -6.43 15.19 9.00
C VAL A 266 -6.15 16.35 9.95
N GLN A 267 -5.93 16.07 11.24
CA GLN A 267 -5.67 17.11 12.24
C GLN A 267 -4.30 17.81 12.12
N ARG A 268 -3.35 17.22 11.40
CA ARG A 268 -2.06 17.84 11.10
C ARG A 268 -2.14 18.98 10.07
N GLU A 269 -3.27 19.13 9.36
CA GLU A 269 -3.48 20.21 8.37
C GLU A 269 -4.54 21.22 8.84
N ARG A 270 -4.42 21.73 10.09
CA ARG A 270 -5.41 22.67 10.65
C ARG A 270 -5.36 24.08 10.04
N ASP A 271 -4.24 24.49 9.46
CA ASP A 271 -4.08 25.81 8.82
C ASP A 271 -3.35 25.70 7.45
N PRO A 272 -3.80 26.44 6.41
CA PRO A 272 -3.34 26.24 5.03
C PRO A 272 -2.01 26.95 4.76
N ILE A 273 -0.86 26.27 4.97
CA ILE A 273 0.46 26.75 4.49
C ILE A 273 1.28 25.63 3.79
N GLU A 274 0.66 24.51 3.42
CA GLU A 274 1.29 23.51 2.53
C GLU A 274 1.18 23.94 1.05
N GLY A 275 1.88 25.00 0.68
CA GLY A 275 2.03 25.41 -0.71
C GLY A 275 0.81 26.08 -1.35
N PRO A 276 0.81 26.26 -2.67
CA PRO A 276 -0.19 27.06 -3.38
C PRO A 276 -1.64 26.55 -3.30
N VAL A 277 -1.86 25.27 -2.95
CA VAL A 277 -3.19 24.64 -2.89
C VAL A 277 -3.28 23.77 -1.61
N PRO A 278 -4.23 24.04 -0.68
CA PRO A 278 -4.44 23.21 0.51
C PRO A 278 -4.94 21.82 0.11
N ARG A 279 -4.47 20.76 0.78
CA ARG A 279 -4.72 19.34 0.43
C ARG A 279 -5.78 18.69 1.32
N LEU A 280 -6.55 19.50 2.02
CA LEU A 280 -7.50 19.04 3.02
C LEU A 280 -8.53 18.06 2.43
N ASP A 281 -9.08 18.36 1.25
CA ASP A 281 -10.08 17.49 0.60
C ASP A 281 -9.47 16.11 0.26
N THR A 282 -8.19 16.06 -0.11
CA THR A 282 -7.45 14.82 -0.31
C THR A 282 -7.25 14.03 1.00
N ARG A 283 -6.90 14.69 2.12
CA ARG A 283 -6.79 14.01 3.44
C ARG A 283 -8.14 13.48 3.92
N LEU A 284 -9.21 14.22 3.68
CA LEU A 284 -10.59 13.80 3.99
C LEU A 284 -11.02 12.62 3.11
N CYS A 285 -10.61 12.58 1.83
CA CYS A 285 -10.77 11.41 0.97
C CYS A 285 -10.08 10.17 1.56
N MET A 286 -8.84 10.31 2.05
CA MET A 286 -8.13 9.20 2.74
C MET A 286 -8.88 8.70 3.98
N LEU A 287 -9.40 9.61 4.80
CA LEU A 287 -10.11 9.27 6.04
C LEU A 287 -11.47 8.62 5.75
N PHE A 288 -12.30 9.22 4.90
CA PHE A 288 -13.71 8.83 4.77
C PHE A 288 -13.96 7.83 3.64
N SER A 289 -13.16 7.83 2.58
CA SER A 289 -13.32 6.92 1.44
C SER A 289 -12.31 5.77 1.47
N VAL A 290 -11.00 6.05 1.41
CA VAL A 290 -9.98 4.98 1.30
C VAL A 290 -9.95 4.09 2.55
N THR A 291 -9.99 4.70 3.75
CA THR A 291 -9.97 3.94 5.00
C THR A 291 -11.22 3.08 5.20
N THR A 292 -12.41 3.58 4.82
CA THR A 292 -13.65 2.78 4.91
C THR A 292 -13.64 1.63 3.91
N LEU A 293 -13.16 1.84 2.67
CA LEU A 293 -12.98 0.79 1.67
C LEU A 293 -11.99 -0.29 2.15
N ALA A 294 -10.91 0.08 2.83
CA ALA A 294 -9.92 -0.87 3.33
C ALA A 294 -10.50 -1.74 4.46
N ILE A 295 -11.29 -1.15 5.35
CA ILE A 295 -12.02 -1.90 6.39
C ILE A 295 -13.05 -2.84 5.75
N ALA A 296 -13.74 -2.40 4.70
CA ALA A 296 -14.69 -3.24 3.97
C ALA A 296 -14.01 -4.49 3.40
N ASP A 297 -12.86 -4.34 2.76
CA ASP A 297 -12.09 -5.46 2.18
C ASP A 297 -11.66 -6.48 3.26
N ILE A 298 -11.24 -6.01 4.43
CA ILE A 298 -10.88 -6.86 5.58
C ILE A 298 -12.08 -7.66 6.11
N ILE A 299 -13.28 -7.06 6.15
CA ILE A 299 -14.50 -7.72 6.62
C ILE A 299 -15.01 -8.71 5.57
N GLU A 300 -15.00 -8.34 4.30
CA GLU A 300 -15.43 -9.21 3.19
C GLU A 300 -14.59 -10.49 3.08
N GLU A 301 -13.30 -10.42 3.35
CA GLU A 301 -12.45 -11.62 3.40
C GLU A 301 -12.87 -12.63 4.49
N GLU A 302 -13.35 -12.15 5.65
CA GLU A 302 -13.87 -13.02 6.71
C GLU A 302 -15.21 -13.63 6.28
N GLU A 303 -16.11 -12.83 5.72
CA GLU A 303 -17.41 -13.28 5.25
C GLU A 303 -17.29 -14.28 4.09
N ALA A 304 -16.35 -14.08 3.17
CA ALA A 304 -16.08 -15.00 2.06
C ALA A 304 -15.53 -16.35 2.55
N ALA A 305 -14.65 -16.35 3.55
CA ALA A 305 -14.11 -17.58 4.14
C ALA A 305 -15.21 -18.42 4.84
N LEU A 306 -16.18 -17.76 5.50
CA LEU A 306 -17.30 -18.42 6.15
C LEU A 306 -18.28 -19.06 5.15
N ILE A 307 -18.47 -18.45 3.97
CA ILE A 307 -19.32 -18.97 2.88
C ILE A 307 -18.69 -20.23 2.25
N ASP A 308 -17.38 -20.21 1.97
CA ASP A 308 -16.64 -21.37 1.46
C ASP A 308 -16.72 -22.57 2.44
N GLU A 309 -16.77 -22.33 3.75
CA GLU A 309 -16.96 -23.38 4.77
C GLU A 309 -18.40 -23.93 4.81
N THR A 310 -19.42 -23.12 4.51
CA THR A 310 -20.82 -23.56 4.56
C THR A 310 -21.22 -24.39 3.34
N GLU A 311 -20.71 -24.08 2.15
CA GLU A 311 -20.99 -24.82 0.90
C GLU A 311 -20.43 -26.26 0.91
N CYS A 312 -19.44 -26.56 1.75
CA CYS A 312 -18.90 -27.92 1.92
C CYS A 312 -19.72 -28.82 2.87
N SER A 313 -20.83 -28.33 3.42
CA SER A 313 -21.72 -29.11 4.30
C SER A 313 -23.12 -29.29 3.65
N PRO A 314 -23.53 -30.51 3.27
CA PRO A 314 -24.74 -30.71 2.46
C PRO A 314 -26.06 -30.67 3.25
N ASN A 315 -26.05 -30.25 4.52
CA ASN A 315 -27.24 -30.24 5.36
C ASN A 315 -27.33 -28.93 6.14
N ASN A 316 -28.14 -27.99 5.64
CA ASN A 316 -29.20 -27.31 6.38
C ASN A 316 -29.80 -26.17 5.53
N GLN A 317 -30.98 -26.41 4.95
CA GLN A 317 -31.87 -25.33 4.54
C GLN A 317 -32.52 -24.74 5.80
N ARG A 318 -31.99 -23.64 6.32
CA ARG A 318 -32.76 -22.79 7.23
C ARG A 318 -32.46 -21.33 6.94
N LYS A 319 -33.52 -20.55 6.72
CA LYS A 319 -33.48 -19.09 6.62
C LYS A 319 -32.83 -18.52 7.88
N GLU A 320 -31.53 -18.21 7.84
CA GLU A 320 -30.81 -17.62 8.96
C GLU A 320 -30.40 -16.19 8.61
N LYS A 321 -30.73 -15.26 9.52
CA LYS A 321 -30.18 -13.91 9.54
C LYS A 321 -28.66 -14.05 9.50
N GLN A 322 -28.02 -13.41 8.52
CA GLN A 322 -26.58 -13.30 8.37
C GLN A 322 -25.93 -13.09 9.76
N VAL A 323 -25.27 -14.11 10.30
CA VAL A 323 -24.57 -13.99 11.58
C VAL A 323 -23.37 -13.08 11.33
N ALA A 324 -23.43 -11.84 11.81
CA ALA A 324 -22.35 -10.87 11.64
C ALA A 324 -21.01 -11.45 12.13
N GLY A 325 -19.99 -11.41 11.26
CA GLY A 325 -18.64 -11.91 11.52
C GLY A 325 -17.99 -11.28 12.76
N LYS A 326 -16.91 -11.89 13.27
CA LYS A 326 -16.24 -11.41 14.48
C LYS A 326 -15.59 -10.04 14.23
N ARG A 327 -15.00 -9.82 13.05
CA ARG A 327 -14.39 -8.52 12.69
C ARG A 327 -15.43 -7.40 12.59
N HIS A 328 -16.65 -7.71 12.16
CA HIS A 328 -17.75 -6.73 12.10
C HIS A 328 -18.11 -6.19 13.50
N LYS A 329 -18.18 -7.06 14.50
CA LYS A 329 -18.42 -6.66 15.92
C LYS A 329 -17.24 -5.86 16.49
N ASP A 330 -16.03 -6.24 16.12
CA ASP A 330 -14.81 -5.53 16.52
C ASP A 330 -14.77 -4.10 15.91
N LEU A 331 -15.25 -3.93 14.68
CA LEU A 331 -15.42 -2.59 14.06
C LEU A 331 -16.42 -1.73 14.84
N VAL A 332 -17.62 -2.26 15.12
CA VAL A 332 -18.67 -1.53 15.86
C VAL A 332 -18.16 -1.06 17.23
N SER A 333 -17.51 -1.95 17.98
CA SER A 333 -16.95 -1.61 19.28
C SER A 333 -15.83 -0.57 19.18
N SER A 334 -14.97 -0.63 18.15
CA SER A 334 -13.90 0.37 17.94
C SER A 334 -14.47 1.77 17.71
N LEU A 335 -15.55 1.89 16.92
CA LEU A 335 -16.22 3.17 16.64
C LEU A 335 -17.02 3.71 17.82
N GLN A 336 -17.47 2.85 18.74
CA GLN A 336 -18.08 3.28 20.01
C GLN A 336 -17.04 3.94 20.92
N ILE A 337 -15.89 3.29 21.14
CA ILE A 337 -14.80 3.81 21.96
C ILE A 337 -14.14 5.04 21.33
N LEU A 338 -14.12 5.14 19.99
CA LEU A 338 -13.61 6.32 19.29
C LEU A 338 -14.28 7.62 19.77
N GLY A 339 -15.54 7.54 20.23
CA GLY A 339 -16.27 8.68 20.80
C GLY A 339 -15.59 9.31 22.02
N ASP A 340 -14.80 8.55 22.78
CA ASP A 340 -14.10 9.04 23.98
C ASP A 340 -12.90 9.95 23.64
N TYR A 341 -12.46 9.98 22.37
CA TYR A 341 -11.33 10.78 21.89
C TYR A 341 -11.79 12.14 21.32
N GLU A 342 -12.53 12.93 22.09
CA GLU A 342 -13.13 14.20 21.64
C GLU A 342 -12.12 15.17 20.99
N GLY A 343 -10.89 15.23 21.53
CA GLY A 343 -9.81 16.07 20.99
C GLY A 343 -9.34 15.70 19.57
N LEU A 344 -9.51 14.44 19.15
CA LEU A 344 -9.20 13.96 17.79
C LEU A 344 -10.36 14.15 16.81
N LEU A 345 -11.59 14.30 17.31
CA LEU A 345 -12.80 14.33 16.50
C LEU A 345 -13.22 15.73 16.06
N THR A 346 -12.48 16.78 16.45
CA THR A 346 -12.78 18.16 16.07
C THR A 346 -12.63 18.35 14.55
N PRO A 347 -13.71 18.72 13.83
CA PRO A 347 -13.65 18.90 12.39
C PRO A 347 -12.91 20.20 11.99
N PRO A 348 -12.21 20.22 10.85
CA PRO A 348 -11.69 21.46 10.24
C PRO A 348 -12.83 22.44 9.90
N GLN A 349 -12.54 23.75 9.90
CA GLN A 349 -13.55 24.80 9.75
C GLN A 349 -14.43 24.64 8.49
N SER A 350 -13.84 24.18 7.37
CA SER A 350 -14.54 23.95 6.11
C SER A 350 -15.54 22.78 6.13
N VAL A 351 -15.42 21.88 7.11
CA VAL A 351 -16.19 20.62 7.24
C VAL A 351 -17.21 20.69 8.37
N VAL A 352 -17.14 21.69 9.24
CA VAL A 352 -18.06 21.88 10.39
C VAL A 352 -19.53 21.82 9.95
N SER A 353 -19.89 22.50 8.85
CA SER A 353 -21.26 22.50 8.34
C SER A 353 -21.75 21.11 7.95
N VAL A 354 -20.91 20.33 7.26
CA VAL A 354 -21.22 18.96 6.82
C VAL A 354 -21.31 18.01 8.02
N ALA A 355 -20.42 18.16 9.00
CA ALA A 355 -20.47 17.38 10.24
C ALA A 355 -21.75 17.67 11.04
N ASN A 356 -22.17 18.94 11.11
CA ASN A 356 -23.43 19.34 11.74
C ASN A 356 -24.65 18.75 11.01
N GLN A 357 -24.63 18.75 9.67
CA GLN A 357 -25.69 18.12 8.87
C GLN A 357 -25.83 16.62 9.16
N ALA A 358 -24.72 15.88 9.27
CA ALA A 358 -24.73 14.46 9.64
C ALA A 358 -25.29 14.22 11.05
N ALA A 359 -24.93 15.07 12.02
CA ALA A 359 -25.48 15.00 13.37
C ALA A 359 -27.00 15.25 13.41
N VAL A 360 -27.47 16.23 12.62
CA VAL A 360 -28.90 16.55 12.50
C VAL A 360 -29.67 15.41 11.84
N LYS A 361 -29.08 14.77 10.82
CA LYS A 361 -29.67 13.58 10.18
C LYS A 361 -29.88 12.44 11.16
N ALA A 362 -28.88 12.11 11.97
CA ALA A 362 -29.01 11.10 13.02
C ALA A 362 -30.08 11.48 14.07
N MET A 363 -30.11 12.75 14.47
CA MET A 363 -31.06 13.26 15.46
C MET A 363 -32.52 13.17 14.99
N MET A 364 -32.77 13.56 13.73
CA MET A 364 -34.11 13.49 13.12
C MET A 364 -34.60 12.05 12.97
N PHE A 365 -33.71 11.12 12.62
CA PHE A 365 -34.02 9.70 12.54
C PHE A 365 -34.42 9.11 13.91
N VAL A 366 -33.65 9.42 14.96
CA VAL A 366 -33.96 9.00 16.34
C VAL A 366 -35.26 9.60 16.87
N SER A 367 -35.61 10.82 16.43
CA SER A 367 -36.88 11.49 16.74
C SER A 367 -38.08 10.99 15.93
N GLY A 368 -37.91 10.08 14.97
CA GLY A 368 -39.00 9.50 14.17
C GLY A 368 -39.62 10.46 13.14
N VAL A 369 -38.93 11.54 12.79
CA VAL A 369 -39.37 12.47 11.74
C VAL A 369 -39.01 11.89 10.37
N PRO A 370 -39.93 11.83 9.39
CA PRO A 370 -39.64 11.23 8.08
C PRO A 370 -38.52 12.00 7.37
N VAL A 371 -37.41 11.30 7.18
CA VAL A 371 -36.19 11.78 6.52
C VAL A 371 -36.41 11.76 5.00
N GLY A 372 -36.95 12.83 4.43
CA GLY A 372 -36.86 13.05 2.97
C GLY A 372 -35.45 13.53 2.62
N SER A 373 -34.81 13.02 1.55
CA SER A 373 -33.42 13.43 1.20
C SER A 373 -33.29 14.94 0.96
N GLY A 374 -34.37 15.61 0.56
CA GLY A 374 -34.42 17.07 0.37
C GLY A 374 -34.41 17.93 1.63
N TYR A 375 -34.46 17.33 2.84
CA TYR A 375 -34.50 18.10 4.09
C TYR A 375 -33.13 18.64 4.52
N PHE A 376 -32.04 18.03 4.05
CA PHE A 376 -30.68 18.29 4.57
C PHE A 376 -29.83 19.19 3.66
N GLU A 377 -30.23 19.35 2.40
CA GLU A 377 -29.45 20.09 1.39
C GLU A 377 -29.45 21.61 1.60
N CYS A 378 -30.38 22.15 2.39
CA CYS A 378 -30.60 23.60 2.46
C CYS A 378 -30.78 24.19 3.87
N ILE A 379 -30.33 23.51 4.92
CA ILE A 379 -30.34 24.13 6.26
C ILE A 379 -29.21 25.19 6.31
N SER A 380 -29.59 26.46 6.21
CA SER A 380 -28.72 27.61 6.46
C SER A 380 -28.18 27.54 7.89
N MET A 381 -26.91 27.91 8.11
CA MET A 381 -26.31 27.95 9.45
C MET A 381 -27.12 28.79 10.45
N ASN A 382 -27.89 29.76 9.96
CA ASN A 382 -28.72 30.64 10.79
C ASN A 382 -30.02 29.98 11.29
N ASP A 383 -30.48 28.91 10.64
CA ASP A 383 -31.71 28.17 11.00
C ASP A 383 -31.43 26.87 11.78
N MET A 384 -30.15 26.57 12.04
CA MET A 384 -29.76 25.34 12.73
C MET A 384 -29.98 25.50 14.25
N PRO A 385 -30.69 24.57 14.93
CA PRO A 385 -30.85 24.65 16.38
C PRO A 385 -29.49 24.66 17.07
N LEU A 386 -29.26 25.67 17.94
CA LEU A 386 -28.02 26.01 18.65
C LEU A 386 -27.34 24.85 19.44
N ASN A 387 -27.95 23.66 19.47
CA ASN A 387 -27.50 22.49 20.23
C ASN A 387 -26.96 21.33 19.35
N CYS A 388 -26.77 21.52 18.04
CA CYS A 388 -26.29 20.46 17.12
C CYS A 388 -24.83 20.68 16.68
N SER A 389 -23.87 20.38 17.56
CA SER A 389 -22.45 20.34 17.21
C SER A 389 -22.05 18.94 16.73
N GLY A 390 -21.96 18.74 15.42
CA GLY A 390 -21.41 17.52 14.83
C GLY A 390 -19.89 17.47 14.89
N ASN A 391 -19.34 16.27 14.82
CA ASN A 391 -17.90 16.00 14.84
C ASN A 391 -17.53 14.97 13.75
N LEU A 392 -16.22 14.70 13.57
CA LEU A 392 -15.75 13.78 12.52
C LEU A 392 -16.30 12.35 12.66
N ARG A 393 -16.66 11.92 13.88
CA ARG A 393 -17.26 10.59 14.12
C ARG A 393 -18.60 10.45 13.43
N HIS A 394 -19.40 11.51 13.35
CA HIS A 394 -20.67 11.48 12.62
C HIS A 394 -20.46 11.19 11.13
N LEU A 395 -19.44 11.81 10.53
CA LEU A 395 -19.09 11.60 9.12
C LEU A 395 -18.51 10.20 8.87
N ILE A 396 -17.69 9.67 9.79
CA ILE A 396 -17.19 8.28 9.71
C ILE A 396 -18.36 7.29 9.71
N VAL A 397 -19.33 7.48 10.61
CA VAL A 397 -20.51 6.60 10.71
C VAL A 397 -21.36 6.69 9.44
N GLU A 398 -21.60 7.88 8.90
CA GLU A 398 -22.30 8.04 7.61
C GLU A 398 -21.58 7.31 6.47
N ALA A 399 -20.26 7.43 6.38
CA ALA A 399 -19.46 6.77 5.35
C ALA A 399 -19.49 5.23 5.49
N CYS A 400 -19.56 4.71 6.72
CA CYS A 400 -19.72 3.28 6.99
C CYS A 400 -21.13 2.79 6.67
N ILE A 401 -22.18 3.57 6.96
CA ILE A 401 -23.57 3.24 6.61
C ILE A 401 -23.73 3.19 5.08
N ALA A 402 -23.20 4.17 4.36
CA ALA A 402 -23.27 4.23 2.89
C ALA A 402 -22.66 2.99 2.21
N ARG A 403 -21.64 2.37 2.81
CA ARG A 403 -20.96 1.18 2.32
C ARG A 403 -21.50 -0.14 2.88
N ASN A 404 -22.65 -0.11 3.56
CA ASN A 404 -23.26 -1.27 4.22
C ASN A 404 -22.36 -1.93 5.27
N LEU A 405 -21.40 -1.20 5.86
CA LEU A 405 -20.59 -1.68 6.98
C LEU A 405 -21.33 -1.49 8.31
N LEU A 406 -22.19 -0.48 8.42
CA LEU A 406 -23.05 -0.23 9.56
C LEU A 406 -24.51 -0.11 9.10
N ASP A 407 -25.43 -0.36 10.02
CA ASP A 407 -26.85 -0.05 9.85
C ASP A 407 -27.19 1.25 10.61
N THR A 408 -28.32 1.86 10.27
CA THR A 408 -28.94 3.02 10.95
C THR A 408 -29.14 2.82 12.45
N SER A 409 -29.06 1.57 12.95
CA SER A 409 -28.97 1.26 14.38
C SER A 409 -27.81 1.97 15.10
N ALA A 410 -26.75 2.35 14.39
CA ALA A 410 -25.64 3.13 14.93
C ALA A 410 -26.07 4.50 15.49
N TYR A 411 -27.16 5.09 14.98
CA TYR A 411 -27.69 6.36 15.48
C TYR A 411 -28.20 6.28 16.93
N PHE A 412 -28.51 5.08 17.42
CA PHE A 412 -28.95 4.85 18.79
C PHE A 412 -27.80 4.56 19.77
N TRP A 413 -26.54 4.66 19.36
CA TRP A 413 -25.41 4.44 20.26
C TRP A 413 -25.42 5.46 21.42
N PRO A 414 -25.10 5.03 22.66
CA PRO A 414 -25.03 5.92 23.80
C PRO A 414 -24.08 7.10 23.54
N GLY A 415 -24.53 8.32 23.80
CA GLY A 415 -23.73 9.54 23.59
C GLY A 415 -23.46 9.91 22.13
N TYR A 416 -24.03 9.20 21.14
CA TYR A 416 -23.89 9.58 19.72
C TYR A 416 -24.75 10.79 19.36
N VAL A 417 -25.96 10.89 19.90
CA VAL A 417 -26.84 12.06 19.74
C VAL A 417 -27.13 12.67 21.11
N ASN A 418 -26.82 13.96 21.29
CA ASN A 418 -26.89 14.63 22.60
C ASN A 418 -28.32 14.88 23.12
N ARG A 419 -29.35 15.04 22.26
CA ARG A 419 -30.77 15.22 22.63
C ARG A 419 -31.74 14.79 21.52
N ARG A 420 -32.99 14.43 21.89
CA ARG A 420 -34.12 14.30 20.94
C ARG A 420 -34.71 15.67 20.63
N ILE A 421 -35.05 15.92 19.37
CA ILE A 421 -35.81 17.11 18.97
C ILE A 421 -37.28 16.86 19.27
N ASN A 422 -37.89 17.73 20.07
CA ASN A 422 -39.33 17.70 20.40
C ASN A 422 -40.16 18.71 19.57
N GLN A 423 -39.51 19.59 18.79
CA GLN A 423 -40.17 20.58 17.92
C GLN A 423 -39.42 20.71 16.60
N ILE A 424 -40.13 20.54 15.48
CA ILE A 424 -39.60 20.79 14.12
C ILE A 424 -39.24 22.28 14.02
N PRO A 425 -38.06 22.68 13.51
CA PRO A 425 -37.76 24.08 13.25
C PRO A 425 -38.83 24.67 12.30
N HIS A 426 -39.62 25.62 12.78
CA HIS A 426 -40.61 26.34 11.97
C HIS A 426 -39.93 27.43 11.14
N SER A 427 -39.13 27.03 10.15
CA SER A 427 -38.71 27.87 9.02
C SER A 427 -38.51 26.97 7.79
N MET A 428 -39.60 26.61 7.12
CA MET A 428 -39.53 25.94 5.82
C MET A 428 -39.43 27.01 4.73
N PRO A 429 -38.27 27.22 4.07
CA PRO A 429 -38.29 27.83 2.75
C PRO A 429 -39.02 26.86 1.80
N ALA A 430 -40.05 27.37 1.13
CA ALA A 430 -40.80 26.61 0.13
C ALA A 430 -39.86 26.19 -1.02
N GLN A 431 -39.81 24.88 -1.29
CA GLN A 431 -39.19 24.24 -2.46
C GLN A 431 -37.84 24.84 -2.92
N VAL A 432 -36.78 24.49 -2.21
CA VAL A 432 -35.42 24.76 -2.69
C VAL A 432 -35.04 23.74 -3.78
N PRO A 433 -34.43 24.16 -4.90
CA PRO A 433 -33.86 23.24 -5.88
C PRO A 433 -32.71 22.41 -5.26
N GLY A 434 -32.73 21.09 -5.48
CA GLY A 434 -31.78 20.12 -4.89
C GLY A 434 -31.95 18.72 -5.48
N TRP A 435 -31.17 17.73 -5.02
CA TRP A 435 -31.15 16.37 -5.60
C TRP A 435 -32.51 15.69 -5.51
N SER A 436 -33.24 15.89 -4.42
CA SER A 436 -34.59 15.35 -4.25
C SER A 436 -35.61 15.89 -5.27
N SER A 437 -35.47 17.16 -5.68
CA SER A 437 -36.31 17.79 -6.70
C SER A 437 -35.95 17.29 -8.10
N LEU A 438 -34.65 17.08 -8.37
CA LEU A 438 -34.18 16.43 -9.59
C LEU A 438 -34.75 15.00 -9.70
N MET A 439 -34.68 14.20 -8.63
CA MET A 439 -35.21 12.83 -8.64
C MET A 439 -36.71 12.77 -8.94
N LYS A 440 -37.47 13.81 -8.55
CA LYS A 440 -38.90 13.98 -8.87
C LYS A 440 -39.18 14.47 -10.30
N GLY A 441 -38.15 14.73 -11.11
CA GLY A 441 -38.27 15.10 -12.53
C GLY A 441 -38.22 16.60 -12.82
N ALA A 442 -37.75 17.43 -11.89
CA ALA A 442 -37.56 18.86 -12.17
C ALA A 442 -36.44 19.11 -13.22
N PRO A 443 -36.60 20.10 -14.12
CA PRO A 443 -35.60 20.43 -15.14
C PRO A 443 -34.35 21.10 -14.53
N LEU A 444 -33.21 21.01 -15.23
CA LEU A 444 -31.93 21.61 -14.83
C LEU A 444 -31.88 23.12 -15.10
N THR A 445 -32.53 23.91 -14.23
CA THR A 445 -32.40 25.38 -14.25
C THR A 445 -31.03 25.82 -13.67
N SER A 446 -30.57 27.04 -13.97
CA SER A 446 -29.27 27.54 -13.46
C SER A 446 -29.17 27.55 -11.93
N SER A 447 -30.28 27.80 -11.22
CA SER A 447 -30.32 27.70 -9.75
C SER A 447 -30.21 26.25 -9.26
N MET A 448 -30.81 25.29 -9.98
CA MET A 448 -30.65 23.85 -9.72
C MET A 448 -29.20 23.41 -9.94
N ILE A 449 -28.58 23.82 -11.05
CA ILE A 449 -27.20 23.48 -11.37
C ILE A 449 -26.26 23.98 -10.28
N ASN A 450 -26.37 25.24 -9.86
CA ASN A 450 -25.51 25.80 -8.81
C ASN A 450 -25.68 25.08 -7.45
N ALA A 451 -26.91 24.66 -7.12
CA ALA A 451 -27.17 23.89 -5.91
C ALA A 451 -26.54 22.48 -5.98
N LEU A 452 -26.71 21.77 -7.10
CA LEU A 452 -26.16 20.42 -7.31
C LEU A 452 -24.63 20.41 -7.44
N VAL A 453 -24.02 21.46 -8.01
CA VAL A 453 -22.55 21.61 -8.05
C VAL A 453 -21.98 21.83 -6.64
N SER A 454 -22.72 22.49 -5.77
CA SER A 454 -22.26 22.85 -4.41
C SER A 454 -22.56 21.77 -3.36
N SER A 455 -23.50 20.85 -3.63
CA SER A 455 -23.93 19.79 -2.71
C SER A 455 -23.62 18.40 -3.27
N PRO A 456 -22.90 17.53 -2.54
CA PRO A 456 -22.59 16.19 -3.02
C PRO A 456 -23.84 15.31 -3.10
N ALA A 457 -23.88 14.41 -4.09
CA ALA A 457 -24.90 13.38 -4.17
C ALA A 457 -24.87 12.45 -2.94
N SER A 458 -26.05 12.01 -2.51
CA SER A 458 -26.22 11.19 -1.30
C SER A 458 -26.34 9.69 -1.59
N SER A 459 -26.66 9.33 -2.84
CA SER A 459 -26.88 7.95 -3.26
C SER A 459 -26.37 7.67 -4.68
N LEU A 460 -26.13 6.38 -4.98
CA LEU A 460 -25.73 5.95 -6.32
C LEU A 460 -26.81 6.25 -7.38
N ALA A 461 -28.10 6.12 -7.03
CA ALA A 461 -29.21 6.38 -7.96
C ALA A 461 -29.27 7.85 -8.43
N GLU A 462 -28.92 8.79 -7.55
CA GLU A 462 -28.81 10.21 -7.90
C GLU A 462 -27.68 10.45 -8.92
N LEU A 463 -26.54 9.77 -8.75
CA LEU A 463 -25.42 9.83 -9.70
C LEU A 463 -25.76 9.16 -11.04
N GLU A 464 -26.40 7.99 -11.02
CA GLU A 464 -26.83 7.28 -12.22
C GLU A 464 -27.76 8.13 -13.08
N LYS A 465 -28.68 8.88 -12.45
CA LYS A 465 -29.57 9.80 -13.15
C LYS A 465 -28.82 10.94 -13.85
N ILE A 466 -27.86 11.56 -13.17
CA ILE A 466 -27.02 12.61 -13.78
C ILE A 466 -26.14 12.04 -14.89
N PHE A 467 -25.60 10.83 -14.70
CA PHE A 467 -24.81 10.15 -15.72
C PHE A 467 -25.64 9.84 -16.97
N ASP A 468 -26.89 9.39 -16.82
CA ASP A 468 -27.81 9.17 -17.93
C ASP A 468 -28.10 10.47 -18.70
N ILE A 469 -28.33 11.59 -17.99
CA ILE A 469 -28.47 12.91 -18.60
C ILE A 469 -27.19 13.32 -19.35
N ALA A 470 -26.01 13.02 -18.81
CA ALA A 470 -24.73 13.33 -19.48
C ALA A 470 -24.49 12.50 -20.76
N VAL A 471 -25.11 11.33 -20.90
CA VAL A 471 -24.97 10.49 -22.09
C VAL A 471 -26.06 10.80 -23.12
N ASN A 472 -27.31 10.91 -22.68
CA ASN A 472 -28.49 10.95 -23.55
C ASN A 472 -29.16 12.34 -23.66
N GLY A 473 -28.76 13.32 -22.84
CA GLY A 473 -29.35 14.67 -22.81
C GLY A 473 -28.97 15.56 -23.99
N SER A 474 -29.54 16.78 -24.01
CA SER A 474 -29.14 17.85 -24.94
C SER A 474 -27.72 18.37 -24.63
N ASP A 475 -27.08 19.07 -25.57
CA ASP A 475 -25.69 19.53 -25.39
C ASP A 475 -25.51 20.44 -24.16
N ASP A 476 -26.50 21.29 -23.85
CA ASP A 476 -26.50 22.13 -22.63
C ASP A 476 -26.70 21.31 -21.35
N GLU A 477 -27.55 20.29 -21.40
CA GLU A 477 -27.75 19.36 -20.28
C GLU A 477 -26.50 18.50 -20.04
N LYS A 478 -25.79 18.09 -21.10
CA LYS A 478 -24.52 17.36 -21.01
C LYS A 478 -23.44 18.20 -20.32
N ILE A 479 -23.31 19.47 -20.70
CA ILE A 479 -22.37 20.41 -20.06
C ILE A 479 -22.73 20.59 -18.57
N SER A 480 -24.03 20.77 -18.29
CA SER A 480 -24.52 20.95 -16.93
C SER A 480 -24.28 19.71 -16.05
N ALA A 481 -24.55 18.52 -16.58
CA ALA A 481 -24.32 17.25 -15.91
C ALA A 481 -22.82 16.99 -15.66
N ALA A 482 -21.96 17.30 -16.63
CA ALA A 482 -20.50 17.26 -16.45
C ALA A 482 -20.04 18.18 -15.32
N ASN A 483 -20.56 19.41 -15.26
CA ASN A 483 -20.22 20.36 -14.21
C ASN A 483 -20.69 19.87 -12.82
N ILE A 484 -21.88 19.27 -12.72
CA ILE A 484 -22.41 18.70 -11.47
C ILE A 484 -21.54 17.55 -10.97
N LEU A 485 -21.12 16.62 -11.86
CA LEU A 485 -20.27 15.50 -11.49
C LEU A 485 -18.87 15.94 -11.04
N CYS A 486 -18.29 16.95 -11.69
CA CYS A 486 -16.99 17.52 -11.31
C CYS A 486 -17.06 18.48 -10.10
N GLY A 487 -18.25 18.74 -9.55
CA GLY A 487 -18.46 19.61 -8.40
C GLY A 487 -18.23 18.92 -7.05
N ALA A 488 -19.06 19.25 -6.06
CA ALA A 488 -18.97 18.73 -4.71
C ALA A 488 -19.04 17.20 -4.62
N SER A 489 -19.74 16.53 -5.54
CA SER A 489 -19.82 15.07 -5.60
C SER A 489 -18.46 14.38 -5.82
N LEU A 490 -17.52 15.01 -6.53
CA LEU A 490 -16.18 14.45 -6.75
C LEU A 490 -15.25 14.73 -5.57
N ILE A 491 -15.33 15.92 -4.98
CA ILE A 491 -14.36 16.40 -3.97
C ILE A 491 -14.81 16.04 -2.54
N ARG A 492 -16.12 16.17 -2.25
CA ARG A 492 -16.72 16.04 -0.92
C ARG A 492 -17.77 14.93 -0.82
N GLY A 493 -18.03 14.21 -1.91
CA GLY A 493 -18.94 13.06 -1.95
C GLY A 493 -18.33 11.79 -1.36
N TRP A 494 -17.71 11.84 -0.19
CA TRP A 494 -16.88 10.76 0.38
C TRP A 494 -17.58 9.40 0.51
N ASN A 495 -18.91 9.39 0.59
CA ASN A 495 -19.73 8.19 0.74
C ASN A 495 -19.80 7.35 -0.54
N ILE A 496 -19.72 7.99 -1.71
CA ILE A 496 -19.92 7.38 -3.04
C ILE A 496 -18.85 7.84 -4.06
N GLN A 497 -17.74 8.38 -3.57
CA GLN A 497 -16.72 9.07 -4.36
C GLN A 497 -16.13 8.17 -5.45
N GLU A 498 -15.89 6.90 -5.14
CA GLU A 498 -15.42 5.87 -6.07
C GLU A 498 -16.31 5.74 -7.32
N HIS A 499 -17.63 5.90 -7.17
CA HIS A 499 -18.59 5.83 -8.28
C HIS A 499 -18.56 7.11 -9.12
N THR A 500 -18.52 8.29 -8.47
CA THR A 500 -18.39 9.57 -9.19
C THR A 500 -17.14 9.58 -10.07
N ILE A 501 -16.00 9.16 -9.52
CA ILE A 501 -14.72 9.09 -10.24
C ILE A 501 -14.84 8.15 -11.45
N HIS A 502 -15.47 6.99 -11.28
CA HIS A 502 -15.67 6.03 -12.36
C HIS A 502 -16.59 6.58 -13.47
N PHE A 503 -17.69 7.26 -13.10
CA PHE A 503 -18.57 7.91 -14.07
C PHE A 503 -17.87 9.02 -14.85
N VAL A 504 -17.05 9.83 -14.19
CA VAL A 504 -16.25 10.88 -14.86
C VAL A 504 -15.29 10.28 -15.89
N ILE A 505 -14.58 9.19 -15.56
CA ILE A 505 -13.70 8.50 -16.52
C ILE A 505 -14.49 7.95 -17.70
N ARG A 506 -15.68 7.38 -17.46
CA ARG A 506 -16.55 6.88 -18.53
C ARG A 506 -17.03 8.00 -19.45
N LEU A 507 -17.34 9.19 -18.93
CA LEU A 507 -17.75 10.34 -19.73
C LEU A 507 -16.61 10.92 -20.58
N LEU A 508 -15.34 10.74 -20.17
CA LEU A 508 -14.18 11.08 -21.02
C LEU A 508 -14.02 10.13 -22.23
N SER A 509 -14.72 8.99 -22.22
CA SER A 509 -14.75 8.02 -23.34
C SER A 509 -16.21 7.75 -23.76
N PRO A 510 -16.91 8.76 -24.32
CA PRO A 510 -18.33 8.66 -24.63
C PRO A 510 -18.59 7.57 -25.68
N PRO A 511 -19.74 6.86 -25.59
CA PRO A 511 -20.10 5.83 -26.56
C PRO A 511 -20.25 6.43 -27.97
N VAL A 512 -19.98 5.62 -28.98
CA VAL A 512 -20.17 6.02 -30.38
C VAL A 512 -21.69 6.15 -30.64
N PRO A 513 -22.20 7.30 -31.09
CA PRO A 513 -23.62 7.47 -31.42
C PRO A 513 -24.07 6.48 -32.50
N ALA A 514 -25.27 5.93 -32.39
CA ALA A 514 -25.80 4.94 -33.33
C ALA A 514 -25.93 5.46 -34.78
N ASP A 515 -26.12 6.78 -34.94
CA ASP A 515 -26.28 7.45 -36.24
C ASP A 515 -24.95 7.99 -36.81
N TYR A 516 -23.81 7.68 -36.17
CA TYR A 516 -22.52 8.21 -36.58
C TYR A 516 -21.99 7.55 -37.86
N SER A 517 -21.99 8.31 -38.95
CA SER A 517 -21.47 7.89 -40.28
C SER A 517 -20.36 8.80 -40.81
N GLY A 518 -19.86 9.74 -39.99
CA GLY A 518 -18.86 10.73 -40.36
C GLY A 518 -17.43 10.17 -40.46
N SER A 519 -16.58 10.81 -41.28
CA SER A 519 -15.15 10.50 -41.42
C SER A 519 -14.30 10.98 -40.24
N ASP A 520 -14.79 11.95 -39.47
CA ASP A 520 -14.09 12.53 -38.34
C ASP A 520 -14.25 11.67 -37.07
N SER A 521 -13.77 12.11 -35.91
CA SER A 521 -14.02 11.41 -34.64
C SER A 521 -15.32 11.89 -33.98
N HIS A 522 -16.11 10.97 -33.44
CA HIS A 522 -17.33 11.27 -32.66
C HIS A 522 -17.07 12.12 -31.41
N LEU A 523 -15.81 12.21 -30.97
CA LEU A 523 -15.37 13.06 -29.84
C LEU A 523 -15.50 14.56 -30.14
N ILE A 524 -15.41 14.96 -31.42
CA ILE A 524 -15.50 16.37 -31.82
C ILE A 524 -16.88 16.95 -31.49
N GLY A 525 -17.94 16.16 -31.66
CA GLY A 525 -19.31 16.56 -31.27
C GLY A 525 -19.49 16.74 -29.76
N HIS A 526 -18.64 16.10 -28.94
CA HIS A 526 -18.71 16.16 -27.47
C HIS A 526 -17.73 17.18 -26.87
N ALA A 527 -17.08 18.02 -27.68
CA ALA A 527 -15.99 18.89 -27.24
C ALA A 527 -16.34 19.83 -26.06
N PRO A 528 -17.51 20.50 -26.01
CA PRO A 528 -17.87 21.37 -24.89
C PRO A 528 -18.02 20.63 -23.55
N MET A 529 -18.63 19.44 -23.59
CA MET A 529 -18.76 18.56 -22.42
C MET A 529 -17.38 18.08 -21.96
N LEU A 530 -16.55 17.58 -22.89
CA LEU A 530 -15.19 17.12 -22.59
C LEU A 530 -14.34 18.25 -21.99
N ASN A 531 -14.41 19.46 -22.53
CA ASN A 531 -13.68 20.60 -21.99
C ASN A 531 -14.10 20.92 -20.55
N THR A 532 -15.41 20.89 -20.26
CA THR A 532 -15.95 21.10 -18.90
C THR A 532 -15.43 20.04 -17.93
N LEU A 533 -15.41 18.75 -18.34
CA LEU A 533 -14.86 17.66 -17.54
C LEU A 533 -13.35 17.84 -17.28
N LEU A 534 -12.58 18.10 -18.34
CA LEU A 534 -11.13 18.28 -18.27
C LEU A 534 -10.75 19.43 -17.32
N VAL A 535 -11.47 20.55 -17.41
CA VAL A 535 -11.29 21.70 -16.52
C VAL A 535 -11.68 21.37 -15.09
N GLY A 536 -12.79 20.64 -14.89
CA GLY A 536 -13.28 20.25 -13.58
C GLY A 536 -12.31 19.33 -12.82
N ILE A 537 -11.70 18.37 -13.51
CA ILE A 537 -10.75 17.42 -12.89
C ILE A 537 -9.30 17.91 -12.85
N ALA A 538 -9.00 19.07 -13.43
CA ALA A 538 -7.63 19.60 -13.52
C ALA A 538 -7.09 20.18 -12.19
N SER A 539 -7.84 20.19 -11.09
CA SER A 539 -7.27 20.64 -9.80
C SER A 539 -6.21 19.66 -9.27
N VAL A 540 -5.37 20.11 -8.33
CA VAL A 540 -4.37 19.24 -7.68
C VAL A 540 -5.05 18.15 -6.85
N ASP A 541 -6.08 18.52 -6.08
CA ASP A 541 -6.84 17.56 -5.27
C ASP A 541 -7.55 16.51 -6.12
N CYS A 542 -8.17 16.89 -7.24
CA CYS A 542 -8.83 15.91 -8.10
C CYS A 542 -7.84 14.84 -8.58
N VAL A 543 -6.69 15.26 -9.15
CA VAL A 543 -5.66 14.32 -9.62
C VAL A 543 -5.17 13.41 -8.48
N GLN A 544 -4.99 13.95 -7.28
CA GLN A 544 -4.60 13.15 -6.13
C GLN A 544 -5.71 12.18 -5.69
N ILE A 545 -6.98 12.60 -5.69
CA ILE A 545 -8.13 11.73 -5.43
C ILE A 545 -8.17 10.57 -6.44
N PHE A 546 -7.97 10.83 -7.74
CA PHE A 546 -7.83 9.77 -8.76
C PHE A 546 -6.67 8.80 -8.43
N SER A 547 -5.56 9.33 -7.91
CA SER A 547 -4.39 8.54 -7.50
C SER A 547 -4.64 7.68 -6.27
N LEU A 548 -5.31 8.22 -5.25
CA LEU A 548 -5.68 7.50 -4.03
C LEU A 548 -6.63 6.34 -4.34
N HIS A 549 -7.56 6.56 -5.27
CA HIS A 549 -8.43 5.51 -5.81
C HIS A 549 -7.73 4.66 -6.88
N GLY A 550 -6.45 4.88 -7.19
CA GLY A 550 -5.67 4.10 -8.15
C GLY A 550 -6.28 3.96 -9.55
N LEU A 551 -6.98 5.00 -10.01
CA LEU A 551 -7.64 5.08 -11.32
C LEU A 551 -6.85 5.92 -12.34
N VAL A 552 -5.60 6.26 -12.01
CA VAL A 552 -4.67 7.00 -12.88
C VAL A 552 -4.41 6.30 -14.21
N PRO A 553 -4.18 4.97 -14.26
CA PRO A 553 -4.02 4.25 -15.54
C PRO A 553 -5.25 4.35 -16.45
N GLN A 554 -6.46 4.28 -15.87
CA GLN A 554 -7.72 4.41 -16.61
C GLN A 554 -7.92 5.83 -17.12
N LEU A 555 -7.64 6.83 -16.29
CA LEU A 555 -7.70 8.24 -16.68
C LEU A 555 -6.71 8.52 -17.82
N ALA A 556 -5.47 8.04 -17.73
CA ALA A 556 -4.48 8.17 -18.81
C ALA A 556 -4.99 7.53 -20.11
N GLY A 557 -5.54 6.32 -20.03
CA GLY A 557 -6.13 5.63 -21.19
C GLY A 557 -7.32 6.36 -21.83
N ALA A 558 -8.08 7.14 -21.06
CA ALA A 558 -9.19 7.97 -21.57
C ALA A 558 -8.69 9.30 -22.18
N LEU A 559 -7.61 9.86 -21.67
CA LEU A 559 -7.04 11.13 -22.13
C LEU A 559 -6.22 11.00 -23.42
N MET A 560 -5.54 9.87 -23.65
CA MET A 560 -4.71 9.66 -24.86
C MET A 560 -5.51 9.78 -26.17
N PRO A 561 -6.70 9.17 -26.33
CA PRO A 561 -7.55 9.37 -27.50
C PRO A 561 -7.97 10.83 -27.72
N ILE A 562 -8.30 11.55 -26.64
CA ILE A 562 -8.68 12.97 -26.69
C ILE A 562 -7.49 13.79 -27.22
N CYS A 563 -6.28 13.54 -26.72
CA CYS A 563 -5.07 14.22 -27.18
C CYS A 563 -4.79 13.95 -28.66
N GLU A 564 -4.91 12.69 -29.11
CA GLU A 564 -4.65 12.30 -30.50
C GLU A 564 -5.63 13.01 -31.47
N VAL A 565 -6.92 13.04 -31.15
CA VAL A 565 -7.97 13.65 -31.96
C VAL A 565 -7.86 15.18 -31.96
N PHE A 566 -7.96 15.83 -30.80
CA PHE A 566 -8.01 17.30 -30.74
C PHE A 566 -6.68 17.96 -31.10
N GLY A 567 -5.54 17.28 -30.88
CA GLY A 567 -4.24 17.79 -31.33
C GLY A 567 -4.07 17.75 -32.85
N SER A 568 -4.86 16.93 -33.55
CA SER A 568 -4.90 16.81 -35.01
C SER A 568 -5.87 17.78 -35.68
N CYS A 569 -6.79 18.38 -34.93
CA CYS A 569 -7.77 19.32 -35.45
C CYS A 569 -7.13 20.64 -35.87
N VAL A 570 -7.58 21.18 -37.00
CA VAL A 570 -7.23 22.53 -37.44
C VAL A 570 -8.01 23.54 -36.56
N PRO A 571 -7.40 24.65 -36.11
CA PRO A 571 -8.00 25.59 -35.14
C PRO A 571 -9.26 26.35 -35.62
N ASN A 572 -9.77 26.08 -36.82
CA ASN A 572 -11.01 26.68 -37.33
C ASN A 572 -12.28 26.10 -36.69
N VAL A 573 -12.16 25.01 -35.90
CA VAL A 573 -13.28 24.43 -35.16
C VAL A 573 -13.34 25.09 -33.77
N SER A 574 -14.32 25.97 -33.59
CA SER A 574 -14.67 26.56 -32.29
C SER A 574 -16.13 26.30 -31.94
N TRP A 575 -16.41 26.21 -30.64
CA TRP A 575 -17.76 26.04 -30.10
C TRP A 575 -18.09 27.22 -29.20
N THR A 576 -19.23 27.86 -29.43
CA THR A 576 -19.75 28.92 -28.56
C THR A 576 -20.60 28.31 -27.46
N LEU A 577 -20.20 28.49 -26.20
CA LEU A 577 -21.02 28.14 -25.04
C LEU A 577 -22.22 29.09 -24.94
N THR A 578 -23.28 28.66 -24.25
CA THR A 578 -24.45 29.51 -23.92
C THR A 578 -24.10 30.73 -23.06
N THR A 579 -22.93 30.74 -22.43
CA THR A 579 -22.34 31.87 -21.70
C THR A 579 -21.66 32.92 -22.59
N GLY A 580 -21.49 32.64 -23.90
CA GLY A 580 -20.78 33.49 -24.85
C GLY A 580 -19.27 33.23 -24.94
N GLU A 581 -18.73 32.25 -24.21
CA GLU A 581 -17.32 31.86 -24.27
C GLU A 581 -17.05 30.92 -25.47
N GLU A 582 -16.02 31.22 -26.27
CA GLU A 582 -15.57 30.36 -27.38
C GLU A 582 -14.53 29.33 -26.89
N ILE A 583 -14.84 28.05 -27.09
CA ILE A 583 -13.91 26.93 -26.87
C ILE A 583 -13.25 26.60 -28.20
N SER A 584 -11.91 26.60 -28.25
CA SER A 584 -11.15 26.14 -29.41
C SER A 584 -10.67 24.69 -29.25
N ALA A 585 -10.42 24.00 -30.36
CA ALA A 585 -9.80 22.67 -30.33
C ALA A 585 -8.43 22.68 -29.60
N HIS A 586 -7.66 23.76 -29.72
CA HIS A 586 -6.39 23.95 -28.99
C HIS A 586 -6.59 24.01 -27.47
N ALA A 587 -7.69 24.58 -26.98
CA ALA A 587 -8.00 24.62 -25.56
C ALA A 587 -8.33 23.22 -25.01
N VAL A 588 -9.16 22.45 -25.72
CA VAL A 588 -9.50 21.06 -25.33
C VAL A 588 -8.25 20.19 -25.33
N PHE A 589 -7.45 20.26 -26.41
CA PHE A 589 -6.17 19.56 -26.50
C PHE A 589 -5.24 19.94 -25.35
N SER A 590 -5.05 21.24 -25.09
CA SER A 590 -4.13 21.71 -24.05
C SER A 590 -4.56 21.27 -22.65
N ASN A 591 -5.85 21.34 -22.33
CA ASN A 591 -6.37 20.86 -21.04
C ASN A 591 -6.17 19.34 -20.89
N ALA A 592 -6.44 18.55 -21.94
CA ALA A 592 -6.24 17.10 -21.92
C ALA A 592 -4.76 16.71 -21.81
N PHE A 593 -3.90 17.35 -22.60
CA PHE A 593 -2.49 17.03 -22.68
C PHE A 593 -1.73 17.43 -21.41
N ILE A 594 -2.00 18.62 -20.86
CA ILE A 594 -1.41 19.06 -19.58
C ILE A 594 -1.86 18.13 -18.45
N LEU A 595 -3.13 17.74 -18.42
CA LEU A 595 -3.64 16.79 -17.43
C LEU A 595 -2.96 15.42 -17.56
N LEU A 596 -2.84 14.90 -18.79
CA LEU A 596 -2.17 13.64 -19.09
C LEU A 596 -0.72 13.64 -18.60
N LEU A 597 0.01 14.73 -18.87
CA LEU A 597 1.40 14.89 -18.42
C LEU A 597 1.54 14.99 -16.91
N ARG A 598 0.50 15.40 -16.18
CA ARG A 598 0.50 15.40 -14.71
C ARG A 598 0.34 13.99 -14.12
N LEU A 599 -0.13 13.02 -14.89
CA LEU A 599 -0.30 11.63 -14.44
C LEU A 599 1.03 10.85 -14.41
N TRP A 600 2.10 11.38 -15.00
CA TRP A 600 3.41 10.74 -15.02
C TRP A 600 4.56 11.75 -14.89
N ARG A 601 5.78 11.27 -14.62
CA ARG A 601 6.94 12.12 -14.31
C ARG A 601 7.74 12.54 -15.56
N PHE A 602 7.11 13.25 -16.50
CA PHE A 602 7.79 13.66 -17.76
C PHE A 602 8.91 14.68 -17.55
N ASN A 603 8.80 15.48 -16.50
CA ASN A 603 9.66 16.60 -16.15
C ASN A 603 10.96 16.19 -15.44
N HIS A 604 11.07 14.93 -15.03
CA HIS A 604 12.29 14.40 -14.42
C HIS A 604 13.13 13.70 -15.51
N PRO A 605 14.39 14.11 -15.72
CA PRO A 605 15.30 13.33 -16.53
C PRO A 605 15.50 11.97 -15.84
N PRO A 606 15.65 10.86 -16.60
CA PRO A 606 15.87 9.54 -16.05
C PRO A 606 17.21 9.53 -15.31
N LEU A 607 17.16 9.77 -14.00
CA LEU A 607 18.29 9.82 -13.07
C LEU A 607 19.05 8.49 -12.95
N GLU A 608 18.64 7.46 -13.69
CA GLU A 608 19.18 6.10 -13.63
C GLU A 608 20.27 5.77 -14.65
N HIS A 609 20.63 6.67 -15.58
CA HIS A 609 21.65 6.35 -16.60
C HIS A 609 23.11 6.63 -16.19
N VAL A 610 23.39 7.09 -14.96
CA VAL A 610 24.75 7.58 -14.64
C VAL A 610 25.59 6.66 -13.74
N VAL A 611 25.07 5.75 -12.89
CA VAL A 611 25.98 4.97 -12.00
C VAL A 611 25.50 3.55 -11.57
N GLY A 612 24.77 2.79 -12.39
CA GLY A 612 24.49 1.38 -12.00
C GLY A 612 24.01 0.48 -13.14
N ASP A 613 24.64 -0.68 -13.28
CA ASP A 613 24.37 -1.69 -14.33
C ASP A 613 23.01 -2.42 -14.17
N VAL A 614 22.22 -2.08 -13.16
CA VAL A 614 20.88 -2.64 -12.94
C VAL A 614 19.94 -1.47 -12.66
N PRO A 615 18.98 -1.16 -13.55
CA PRO A 615 17.95 -0.18 -13.24
C PRO A 615 17.21 -0.67 -11.98
N PRO A 616 17.03 0.17 -10.96
CA PRO A 616 16.13 -0.13 -9.86
C PRO A 616 14.81 -0.61 -10.46
N VAL A 617 14.28 -1.73 -9.98
CA VAL A 617 12.99 -2.29 -10.43
C VAL A 617 11.80 -1.38 -10.02
N GLY A 618 12.07 -0.14 -9.59
CA GLY A 618 11.09 0.88 -9.25
C GLY A 618 10.64 1.70 -10.46
N SER A 619 9.60 1.21 -11.13
CA SER A 619 8.53 2.02 -11.74
C SER A 619 8.89 3.45 -12.19
N GLN A 620 9.70 3.62 -13.23
CA GLN A 620 9.63 4.87 -14.00
C GLN A 620 8.21 4.96 -14.56
N LEU A 621 7.44 5.96 -14.13
CA LEU A 621 6.08 6.18 -14.61
C LEU A 621 6.15 6.64 -16.07
N THR A 622 6.06 5.69 -16.99
CA THR A 622 6.00 5.95 -18.43
C THR A 622 4.59 5.73 -18.96
N PRO A 623 4.23 6.34 -20.11
CA PRO A 623 2.98 6.05 -20.80
C PRO A 623 2.79 4.55 -21.08
N GLU A 624 3.87 3.84 -21.43
CA GLU A 624 3.87 2.39 -21.66
C GLU A 624 3.52 1.62 -20.38
N TYR A 625 4.12 2.00 -19.24
CA TYR A 625 3.84 1.36 -17.96
C TYR A 625 2.39 1.60 -17.52
N LEU A 626 1.87 2.81 -17.69
CA LEU A 626 0.47 3.15 -17.40
C LEU A 626 -0.51 2.28 -18.21
N LEU A 627 -0.28 2.14 -19.51
CA LEU A 627 -1.12 1.28 -20.35
C LEU A 627 -0.95 -0.20 -20.03
N LEU A 628 0.25 -0.65 -19.66
CA LEU A 628 0.48 -2.02 -19.20
C LEU A 628 -0.34 -2.33 -17.95
N VAL A 629 -0.28 -1.45 -16.94
CA VAL A 629 -1.06 -1.59 -15.70
C VAL A 629 -2.55 -1.60 -16.02
N ARG A 630 -3.04 -0.65 -16.82
CA ARG A 630 -4.44 -0.61 -17.26
C ARG A 630 -4.89 -1.91 -17.95
N ASN A 631 -4.10 -2.40 -18.90
CA ASN A 631 -4.43 -3.62 -19.65
C ASN A 631 -4.38 -4.86 -18.74
N SER A 632 -3.48 -4.88 -17.75
CA SER A 632 -3.42 -5.96 -16.77
C SER A 632 -4.66 -6.01 -15.86
N GLN A 633 -5.20 -4.84 -15.47
CA GLN A 633 -6.43 -4.74 -14.69
C GLN A 633 -7.67 -5.21 -15.48
N LEU A 634 -7.71 -4.93 -16.78
CA LEU A 634 -8.74 -5.46 -17.68
C LEU A 634 -8.65 -6.99 -17.79
N ALA A 635 -7.43 -7.54 -17.89
CA ALA A 635 -7.21 -8.98 -17.97
C ALA A 635 -7.57 -9.72 -16.66
N SER A 636 -7.26 -9.14 -15.49
CA SER A 636 -7.62 -9.74 -14.19
C SER A 636 -9.13 -9.78 -13.94
N SER A 637 -9.88 -8.83 -14.49
CA SER A 637 -11.35 -8.78 -14.42
C SER A 637 -12.02 -9.99 -15.11
N GLY A 638 -11.35 -10.61 -16.09
CA GLY A 638 -11.92 -11.70 -16.88
C GLY A 638 -11.71 -13.13 -16.35
N ILE A 639 -10.84 -13.35 -15.35
CA ILE A 639 -10.28 -14.70 -15.09
C ILE A 639 -10.75 -15.34 -13.77
N ASN A 640 -11.22 -14.60 -12.75
CA ASN A 640 -11.54 -15.19 -11.43
C ASN A 640 -13.04 -15.14 -11.08
N SER A 641 -13.68 -16.32 -11.04
CA SER A 641 -15.07 -16.48 -10.57
C SER A 641 -15.25 -16.23 -9.06
N LYS A 642 -14.17 -16.26 -8.26
CA LYS A 642 -14.19 -15.97 -6.81
C LYS A 642 -14.17 -14.46 -6.47
N ASP A 643 -13.67 -13.60 -7.37
CA ASP A 643 -13.67 -12.14 -7.21
C ASP A 643 -15.03 -11.49 -7.56
N ARG A 644 -15.98 -12.30 -8.04
CA ARG A 644 -17.33 -11.86 -8.43
C ARG A 644 -18.13 -11.27 -7.26
N ASN A 645 -17.76 -11.56 -6.01
CA ASN A 645 -18.37 -10.99 -4.81
C ASN A 645 -17.76 -9.63 -4.39
N LYS A 646 -16.44 -9.41 -4.52
CA LYS A 646 -15.81 -8.07 -4.36
C LYS A 646 -16.35 -7.07 -5.37
N ILE A 647 -16.56 -7.55 -6.59
CA ILE A 647 -17.16 -6.80 -7.69
C ILE A 647 -18.67 -6.57 -7.46
N ARG A 648 -19.37 -7.40 -6.66
CA ARG A 648 -20.83 -7.33 -6.50
C ARG A 648 -21.34 -6.10 -5.75
N ARG A 649 -20.52 -5.47 -4.90
CA ARG A 649 -20.81 -4.15 -4.31
C ARG A 649 -20.36 -2.99 -5.21
N GLN A 650 -19.43 -3.24 -6.12
CA GLN A 650 -18.98 -2.26 -7.10
C GLN A 650 -19.76 -2.30 -8.42
N SER A 651 -20.52 -3.36 -8.74
CA SER A 651 -21.17 -3.53 -10.04
C SER A 651 -22.54 -4.23 -9.99
N THR A 652 -23.58 -3.43 -10.17
CA THR A 652 -24.65 -3.76 -11.13
C THR A 652 -24.67 -2.79 -12.33
N ALA A 653 -23.88 -1.70 -12.29
CA ALA A 653 -23.82 -0.66 -13.33
C ALA A 653 -22.42 -0.41 -13.96
N THR A 654 -21.37 -1.11 -13.51
CA THR A 654 -19.94 -0.78 -13.79
C THR A 654 -19.17 -1.88 -14.53
N ASN A 655 -19.84 -2.69 -15.36
CA ASN A 655 -19.10 -3.47 -16.34
C ASN A 655 -18.49 -2.52 -17.37
N LEU A 656 -17.17 -2.30 -17.30
CA LEU A 656 -16.31 -1.88 -18.43
C LEU A 656 -16.27 -3.03 -19.48
N SER A 657 -17.44 -3.53 -19.88
CA SER A 657 -17.61 -4.55 -20.90
C SER A 657 -17.46 -3.87 -22.26
N SER A 658 -16.23 -3.69 -22.74
CA SER A 658 -15.84 -3.73 -24.16
C SER A 658 -14.53 -2.98 -24.52
N VAL A 659 -13.69 -2.54 -23.58
CA VAL A 659 -12.47 -1.83 -24.00
C VAL A 659 -11.33 -2.80 -24.29
N GLN A 660 -10.98 -2.95 -25.57
CA GLN A 660 -9.80 -3.68 -26.02
C GLN A 660 -8.52 -3.18 -25.34
N PRO A 661 -7.47 -4.01 -25.21
CA PRO A 661 -6.17 -3.54 -24.72
C PRO A 661 -5.65 -2.42 -25.62
N ILE A 662 -5.20 -1.33 -25.01
CA ILE A 662 -4.69 -0.14 -25.70
C ILE A 662 -3.17 -0.13 -25.57
N PHE A 663 -2.45 0.14 -26.66
CA PHE A 663 -1.00 0.28 -26.66
C PHE A 663 -0.61 1.68 -27.11
N VAL A 664 0.60 2.14 -26.77
CA VAL A 664 1.11 3.45 -27.23
C VAL A 664 1.13 3.52 -28.76
N ASP A 665 1.28 2.38 -29.44
CA ASP A 665 1.21 2.25 -30.90
C ASP A 665 -0.15 2.64 -31.50
N SER A 666 -1.21 2.66 -30.70
CA SER A 666 -2.54 3.13 -31.12
C SER A 666 -2.61 4.64 -31.30
N PHE A 667 -1.61 5.41 -30.82
CA PHE A 667 -1.58 6.87 -30.84
C PHE A 667 -0.28 7.37 -31.50
N PRO A 668 -0.19 7.37 -32.85
CA PRO A 668 1.05 7.63 -33.57
C PRO A 668 1.62 9.03 -33.33
N LYS A 669 0.78 10.09 -33.19
CA LYS A 669 1.27 11.46 -32.97
C LYS A 669 1.77 11.66 -31.54
N LEU A 670 1.02 11.15 -30.55
CA LEU A 670 1.50 11.14 -29.16
C LEU A 670 2.82 10.38 -29.03
N LYS A 671 2.94 9.22 -29.71
CA LYS A 671 4.17 8.42 -29.74
C LYS A 671 5.33 9.16 -30.39
N LEU A 672 5.08 9.90 -31.47
CA LEU A 672 6.11 10.73 -32.13
C LEU A 672 6.64 11.79 -31.17
N TRP A 673 5.75 12.54 -30.52
CA TRP A 673 6.14 13.52 -29.51
C TRP A 673 6.90 12.89 -28.35
N TYR A 674 6.44 11.73 -27.84
CA TYR A 674 7.11 11.02 -26.74
C TYR A 674 8.53 10.56 -27.12
N ARG A 675 8.72 10.07 -28.34
CA ARG A 675 10.06 9.75 -28.87
C ARG A 675 10.94 10.98 -29.02
N GLN A 676 10.38 12.09 -29.48
CA GLN A 676 11.11 13.36 -29.56
C GLN A 676 11.54 13.84 -28.16
N HIS A 677 10.66 13.72 -27.17
CA HIS A 677 10.97 14.00 -25.76
C HIS A 677 12.11 13.12 -25.23
N GLN A 678 12.05 11.80 -25.46
CA GLN A 678 13.12 10.87 -25.07
C GLN A 678 14.45 11.19 -25.77
N ALA A 679 14.42 11.47 -27.08
CA ALA A 679 15.60 11.86 -27.85
C ALA A 679 16.19 13.19 -27.34
N CYS A 680 15.32 14.15 -27.02
CA CYS A 680 15.68 15.44 -26.45
C CYS A 680 16.32 15.31 -25.06
N ILE A 681 16.05 14.25 -24.30
CA ILE A 681 16.73 13.93 -23.03
C ILE A 681 18.06 13.22 -23.28
N ALA A 682 18.11 12.30 -24.25
CA ALA A 682 19.30 11.49 -24.52
C ALA A 682 20.43 12.27 -25.21
N SER A 683 20.11 13.18 -26.13
CA SER A 683 21.09 13.91 -26.95
C SER A 683 20.70 15.38 -27.21
N THR A 684 21.70 16.21 -27.51
CA THR A 684 21.50 17.59 -27.98
C THR A 684 20.66 17.60 -29.26
N LEU A 685 19.78 18.58 -29.43
CA LEU A 685 18.98 18.74 -30.65
C LEU A 685 19.88 18.89 -31.89
N SER A 686 19.63 18.08 -32.91
CA SER A 686 20.17 18.31 -34.25
C SER A 686 19.40 19.43 -34.92
N GLY A 687 20.08 20.44 -35.47
CA GLY A 687 19.42 21.57 -36.13
C GLY A 687 18.40 21.15 -37.21
N PRO A 688 17.33 21.93 -37.40
CA PRO A 688 16.29 21.57 -38.37
C PRO A 688 16.87 21.51 -39.79
N VAL A 689 16.51 20.46 -40.54
CA VAL A 689 16.91 20.32 -41.94
C VAL A 689 16.23 21.43 -42.75
N HIS A 690 17.01 22.22 -43.48
CA HIS A 690 16.51 23.37 -44.23
C HIS A 690 15.51 22.91 -45.31
N GLY A 691 14.38 23.61 -45.44
CA GLY A 691 13.34 23.29 -46.42
C GLY A 691 12.29 22.26 -45.95
N THR A 692 12.37 21.77 -44.71
CA THR A 692 11.32 20.92 -44.11
C THR A 692 10.11 21.73 -43.64
N PRO A 693 8.91 21.13 -43.54
CA PRO A 693 7.73 21.81 -42.99
C PRO A 693 7.97 22.32 -41.56
N VAL A 694 8.71 21.57 -40.73
CA VAL A 694 9.07 21.97 -39.37
C VAL A 694 9.87 23.28 -39.37
N HIS A 695 10.81 23.46 -40.29
CA HIS A 695 11.58 24.71 -40.40
C HIS A 695 10.67 25.93 -40.69
N GLN A 696 9.70 25.78 -41.58
CA GLN A 696 8.75 26.86 -41.90
C GLN A 696 7.86 27.21 -40.70
N ILE A 697 7.48 26.22 -39.90
CA ILE A 697 6.71 26.40 -38.67
C ILE A 697 7.56 27.13 -37.61
N VAL A 698 8.83 26.75 -37.46
CA VAL A 698 9.79 27.41 -36.56
C VAL A 698 9.94 28.89 -36.91
N ASP A 699 10.14 29.22 -38.19
CA ASP A 699 10.23 30.61 -38.65
C ASP A 699 8.93 31.39 -38.37
N GLY A 700 7.78 30.77 -38.63
CA GLY A 700 6.46 31.36 -38.32
C GLY A 700 6.27 31.65 -36.83
N LEU A 701 6.65 30.70 -35.96
CA LEU A 701 6.58 30.85 -34.51
C LEU A 701 7.56 31.90 -33.98
N LEU A 702 8.80 31.93 -34.46
CA LEU A 702 9.78 32.96 -34.06
C LEU A 702 9.29 34.37 -34.44
N ASN A 703 8.71 34.54 -35.63
CA ASN A 703 8.13 35.81 -36.07
C ASN A 703 6.91 36.23 -35.23
N MET A 704 6.07 35.26 -34.84
CA MET A 704 4.94 35.49 -33.94
C MET A 704 5.44 35.97 -32.56
N VAL A 705 6.45 35.31 -32.01
CA VAL A 705 6.92 35.48 -30.63
C VAL A 705 7.84 36.69 -30.46
N PHE A 706 8.73 36.98 -31.41
CA PHE A 706 9.77 38.03 -31.29
C PHE A 706 9.58 39.21 -32.26
N ARG A 707 8.33 39.60 -32.51
CA ARG A 707 7.85 40.63 -33.47
C ARG A 707 8.68 41.93 -33.55
N LYS A 708 9.41 42.31 -32.50
CA LYS A 708 10.26 43.52 -32.46
C LYS A 708 11.55 43.43 -33.28
N MET A 709 12.07 42.25 -33.55
CA MET A 709 13.38 42.09 -34.20
C MET A 709 13.39 42.54 -35.66
N ASN A 710 12.24 42.46 -36.36
CA ASN A 710 12.12 42.81 -37.78
C ASN A 710 11.76 44.29 -38.08
N LYS A 711 11.54 45.12 -37.05
CA LYS A 711 11.29 46.58 -37.25
C LYS A 711 12.54 47.46 -37.04
N GLY A 712 13.64 46.89 -36.54
CA GLY A 712 14.83 47.64 -36.12
C GLY A 712 15.98 47.73 -37.13
N SER A 713 15.89 47.09 -38.30
CA SER A 713 17.00 46.97 -39.26
C SER A 713 16.84 47.80 -40.55
N GLN A 714 16.12 48.93 -40.48
CA GLN A 714 16.20 49.97 -41.50
C GLN A 714 16.51 51.32 -40.86
N SER A 715 17.80 51.62 -40.77
CA SER A 715 18.26 53.01 -40.70
C SER A 715 19.65 53.08 -41.31
N LEU A 716 19.74 53.66 -42.50
CA LEU A 716 20.72 54.67 -42.90
C LEU A 716 20.47 55.04 -44.37
N THR A 717 19.65 56.07 -44.60
CA THR A 717 19.99 57.29 -45.38
C THR A 717 18.77 58.21 -45.51
N THR A 718 18.87 59.42 -44.92
CA THR A 718 18.37 60.75 -45.37
C THR A 718 16.98 60.87 -46.03
N GLY A 719 16.07 61.78 -45.66
CA GLY A 719 16.09 62.91 -44.75
C GLY A 719 14.71 63.60 -44.72
N THR A 720 14.46 64.36 -43.65
CA THR A 720 13.54 65.50 -43.51
C THR A 720 12.15 65.44 -44.17
N SER A 721 11.09 65.29 -43.36
CA SER A 721 9.98 66.25 -43.19
C SER A 721 8.66 65.61 -42.74
N GLY A 722 7.91 66.33 -41.91
CA GLY A 722 6.44 66.39 -41.99
C GLY A 722 5.62 65.35 -41.23
N SER A 723 5.07 65.77 -40.10
CA SER A 723 3.91 65.21 -39.39
C SER A 723 2.77 64.70 -40.29
N SER A 724 2.14 63.57 -39.93
CA SER A 724 0.66 63.48 -39.81
C SER A 724 0.21 62.18 -39.13
N THR A 725 -0.54 62.35 -38.05
CA THR A 725 -1.49 61.39 -37.50
C THR A 725 -2.52 60.98 -38.55
N SER A 726 -2.64 59.68 -38.84
CA SER A 726 -3.89 59.10 -39.34
C SER A 726 -4.10 57.71 -38.75
N SER A 727 -5.10 57.64 -37.86
CA SER A 727 -5.70 56.44 -37.34
C SER A 727 -6.56 55.78 -38.42
N GLY A 728 -6.10 54.66 -38.96
CA GLY A 728 -6.92 53.70 -39.70
C GLY A 728 -7.36 52.55 -38.77
N PRO A 729 -8.51 51.90 -39.01
CA PRO A 729 -9.03 50.86 -38.13
C PRO A 729 -8.12 49.63 -38.19
N GLY A 730 -7.56 49.24 -37.05
CA GLY A 730 -6.76 48.04 -36.91
C GLY A 730 -7.63 46.79 -37.12
N ASN A 731 -7.48 46.16 -38.28
CA ASN A 731 -8.08 44.86 -38.58
C ASN A 731 -7.04 43.80 -39.01
N ASP A 732 -5.75 44.03 -38.70
CA ASP A 732 -4.64 43.15 -39.10
C ASP A 732 -4.18 42.18 -37.99
N ASP A 733 -4.85 42.13 -36.83
CA ASP A 733 -4.45 41.22 -35.74
C ASP A 733 -4.97 39.77 -35.92
N ALA A 734 -5.94 39.55 -36.82
CA ALA A 734 -6.55 38.23 -37.04
C ALA A 734 -5.80 37.32 -38.04
N THR A 735 -4.82 37.83 -38.81
CA THR A 735 -4.19 37.13 -39.94
C THR A 735 -2.81 36.52 -39.63
N LEU A 736 -2.27 36.67 -38.41
CA LEU A 736 -0.88 36.33 -38.08
C LEU A 736 -0.67 35.11 -37.17
N LYS A 737 -1.74 34.53 -36.60
CA LYS A 737 -1.62 33.30 -35.80
C LYS A 737 -1.53 32.08 -36.73
N PRO A 738 -0.52 31.19 -36.57
CA PRO A 738 -0.38 30.03 -37.43
C PRO A 738 -1.60 29.09 -37.25
N LYS A 739 -2.33 28.85 -38.34
CA LYS A 739 -3.50 27.95 -38.36
C LYS A 739 -3.06 26.50 -38.54
N LEU A 740 -2.30 25.99 -37.57
CA LEU A 740 -1.72 24.65 -37.61
C LEU A 740 -2.31 23.75 -36.52
N PRO A 741 -2.35 22.43 -36.75
CA PRO A 741 -2.59 21.44 -35.70
C PRO A 741 -1.64 21.62 -34.52
N ALA A 742 -2.11 21.30 -33.32
CA ALA A 742 -1.31 21.49 -32.11
C ALA A 742 -0.07 20.57 -32.09
N TRP A 743 -0.17 19.34 -32.62
CA TRP A 743 0.97 18.43 -32.70
C TRP A 743 2.13 18.99 -33.53
N ASP A 744 1.83 19.61 -34.68
CA ASP A 744 2.85 20.20 -35.57
C ASP A 744 3.55 21.39 -34.90
N ILE A 745 2.81 22.17 -34.09
CA ILE A 745 3.38 23.24 -33.27
C ILE A 745 4.29 22.64 -32.20
N LEU A 746 3.86 21.62 -31.47
CA LEU A 746 4.66 20.99 -30.40
C LEU A 746 5.97 20.37 -30.93
N GLU A 747 5.97 19.83 -32.15
CA GLU A 747 7.17 19.31 -32.81
C GLU A 747 8.22 20.41 -33.09
N ALA A 748 7.76 21.61 -33.43
CA ALA A 748 8.61 22.76 -33.75
C ALA A 748 9.13 23.52 -32.52
N VAL A 749 8.41 23.48 -31.40
CA VAL A 749 8.74 24.25 -30.16
C VAL A 749 10.17 24.04 -29.63
N PRO A 750 10.77 22.82 -29.58
CA PRO A 750 12.13 22.65 -29.07
C PRO A 750 13.16 23.47 -29.85
N PHE A 751 13.02 23.54 -31.17
CA PHE A 751 13.91 24.30 -32.04
C PHE A 751 13.74 25.81 -31.87
N VAL A 752 12.50 26.28 -31.64
CA VAL A 752 12.22 27.68 -31.31
C VAL A 752 12.92 28.07 -30.01
N ILE A 753 12.85 27.22 -28.98
CA ILE A 753 13.48 27.49 -27.67
C ILE A 753 15.00 27.46 -27.79
N ASP A 754 15.58 26.49 -28.49
CA ASP A 754 17.02 26.40 -28.71
C ASP A 754 17.57 27.65 -29.43
N ALA A 755 16.91 28.08 -30.50
CA ALA A 755 17.26 29.30 -31.21
C ALA A 755 17.15 30.54 -30.32
N ALA A 756 16.10 30.64 -29.49
CA ALA A 756 15.89 31.74 -28.57
C ALA A 756 16.94 31.79 -27.43
N LEU A 757 17.28 30.64 -26.84
CA LEU A 757 18.36 30.53 -25.84
C LEU A 757 19.72 30.87 -26.45
N THR A 758 20.01 30.37 -27.65
CA THR A 758 21.24 30.66 -28.38
C THR A 758 21.35 32.16 -28.65
N ALA A 759 20.30 32.80 -29.17
CA ALA A 759 20.25 34.24 -29.40
C ALA A 759 20.45 35.05 -28.11
N CYS A 760 19.85 34.62 -27.00
CA CYS A 760 20.03 35.23 -25.68
C CYS A 760 21.48 35.09 -25.18
N SER A 761 22.08 33.91 -25.33
CA SER A 761 23.47 33.64 -24.93
C SER A 761 24.50 34.49 -25.69
N HIS A 762 24.17 34.86 -26.93
CA HIS A 762 24.97 35.77 -27.77
C HIS A 762 24.59 37.25 -27.61
N GLY A 763 23.67 37.59 -26.72
CA GLY A 763 23.25 38.97 -26.46
C GLY A 763 22.41 39.61 -27.57
N ARG A 764 21.87 38.81 -28.51
CA ARG A 764 20.99 39.30 -29.59
C ARG A 764 19.54 39.50 -29.12
N LEU A 765 19.14 38.74 -28.10
CA LEU A 765 17.83 38.79 -27.48
C LEU A 765 18.01 39.15 -26.00
N SER A 766 17.23 40.12 -25.49
CA SER A 766 17.28 40.43 -24.06
C SER A 766 16.57 39.34 -23.23
N PRO A 767 17.00 39.07 -21.98
CA PRO A 767 16.31 38.10 -21.11
C PRO A 767 14.83 38.41 -20.87
N ARG A 768 14.46 39.70 -20.87
CA ARG A 768 13.07 40.14 -20.76
C ARG A 768 12.25 39.76 -21.99
N GLU A 769 12.79 40.01 -23.19
CA GLU A 769 12.15 39.61 -24.45
C GLU A 769 12.02 38.09 -24.56
N LEU A 770 13.03 37.34 -24.12
CA LEU A 770 12.95 35.87 -24.02
C LEU A 770 11.79 35.42 -23.12
N ALA A 771 11.70 35.97 -21.90
CA ALA A 771 10.65 35.58 -20.95
C ALA A 771 9.25 35.95 -21.45
N THR A 772 9.08 37.13 -22.06
CA THR A 772 7.79 37.52 -22.66
C THR A 772 7.47 36.69 -23.89
N GLY A 773 8.46 36.35 -24.71
CA GLY A 773 8.24 35.52 -25.89
C GLY A 773 7.80 34.10 -25.55
N LEU A 774 8.44 33.47 -24.56
CA LEU A 774 8.00 32.18 -24.04
C LEU A 774 6.58 32.25 -23.45
N LYS A 775 6.22 33.38 -22.85
CA LYS A 775 4.85 33.64 -22.38
C LYS A 775 3.86 33.74 -23.54
N ASP A 776 4.16 34.49 -24.57
CA ASP A 776 3.29 34.64 -25.73
C ASP A 776 3.03 33.29 -26.42
N LEU A 777 4.05 32.41 -26.46
CA LEU A 777 3.92 31.04 -26.94
C LEU A 777 3.01 30.17 -26.04
N ALA A 778 3.17 30.26 -24.72
CA ALA A 778 2.33 29.54 -23.75
C ALA A 778 0.89 30.06 -23.70
N ASP A 779 0.67 31.36 -23.90
CA ASP A 779 -0.65 31.99 -23.97
C ASP A 779 -1.34 31.64 -25.31
N PHE A 780 -0.57 31.45 -26.40
CA PHE A 780 -1.09 30.97 -27.68
C PHE A 780 -1.49 29.49 -27.63
N LEU A 781 -0.61 28.62 -27.13
CA LEU A 781 -0.86 27.19 -26.98
C LEU A 781 -0.32 26.73 -25.62
N PRO A 782 -1.16 26.60 -24.57
CA PRO A 782 -0.70 26.19 -23.24
C PRO A 782 0.01 24.84 -23.21
N ALA A 783 -0.33 23.92 -24.11
CA ALA A 783 0.38 22.64 -24.27
C ALA A 783 1.88 22.80 -24.56
N SER A 784 2.32 23.91 -25.18
CA SER A 784 3.73 24.18 -25.48
C SER A 784 4.61 24.22 -24.24
N LEU A 785 4.02 24.54 -23.08
CA LEU A 785 4.69 24.54 -21.78
C LEU A 785 5.34 23.19 -21.46
N ALA A 786 4.70 22.09 -21.87
CA ALA A 786 5.26 20.74 -21.70
C ALA A 786 6.59 20.59 -22.42
N THR A 787 6.65 21.04 -23.67
CA THR A 787 7.85 20.97 -24.49
C THR A 787 8.92 21.94 -23.98
N ILE A 788 8.53 23.14 -23.50
CA ILE A 788 9.45 24.09 -22.82
C ILE A 788 10.09 23.44 -21.60
N VAL A 789 9.28 22.85 -20.72
CA VAL A 789 9.75 22.14 -19.53
C VAL A 789 10.69 21.00 -19.92
N SER A 790 10.28 20.16 -20.87
CA SER A 790 11.09 19.04 -21.37
C SER A 790 12.47 19.50 -21.85
N TYR A 791 12.51 20.54 -22.69
CA TYR A 791 13.75 21.04 -23.26
C TYR A 791 14.67 21.63 -22.19
N PHE A 792 14.13 22.48 -21.31
CA PHE A 792 14.91 23.04 -20.21
C PHE A 792 15.40 21.96 -19.24
N SER A 793 14.60 20.93 -18.94
CA SER A 793 15.02 19.82 -18.10
C SER A 793 16.25 19.09 -18.67
N ALA A 794 16.24 18.84 -19.97
CA ALA A 794 17.35 18.19 -20.65
C ALA A 794 18.61 19.07 -20.70
N GLU A 795 18.48 20.36 -21.03
CA GLU A 795 19.63 21.26 -21.15
C GLU A 795 20.26 21.63 -19.79
N VAL A 796 19.46 21.76 -18.74
CA VAL A 796 19.96 21.96 -17.37
C VAL A 796 20.77 20.75 -16.91
N THR A 797 20.28 19.54 -17.15
CA THR A 797 21.02 18.33 -16.75
C THR A 797 22.27 18.06 -17.56
N ARG A 798 22.33 18.53 -18.81
CA ARG A 798 23.56 18.48 -19.62
C ARG A 798 24.64 19.43 -19.12
N GLY A 799 24.27 20.57 -18.54
CA GLY A 799 25.22 21.55 -18.01
C GLY A 799 26.11 22.21 -19.06
N VAL A 800 25.68 22.28 -20.33
CA VAL A 800 26.48 22.80 -21.46
C VAL A 800 26.47 24.34 -21.53
N TRP A 801 25.40 24.97 -21.02
CA TRP A 801 25.21 26.42 -21.11
C TRP A 801 26.04 27.19 -20.08
N LYS A 802 26.58 28.35 -20.49
CA LYS A 802 27.22 29.29 -19.56
C LYS A 802 26.21 29.79 -18.51
N PRO A 803 26.63 29.95 -17.23
CA PRO A 803 25.74 30.45 -16.19
C PRO A 803 25.38 31.93 -16.41
N ALA A 804 24.14 32.28 -16.05
CA ALA A 804 23.60 33.63 -16.06
C ALA A 804 23.80 34.30 -14.68
N PHE A 805 24.13 35.60 -14.69
CA PHE A 805 24.32 36.40 -13.49
C PHE A 805 23.03 37.11 -13.08
N MET A 806 22.50 36.79 -11.90
CA MET A 806 21.24 37.31 -11.37
C MET A 806 21.43 38.70 -10.71
N ASN A 807 21.83 39.68 -11.52
CA ASN A 807 22.33 40.99 -11.08
C ASN A 807 21.25 42.10 -10.93
N GLY A 808 20.02 41.87 -11.40
CA GLY A 808 18.93 42.84 -11.37
C GLY A 808 18.83 43.76 -12.60
N THR A 809 19.89 43.84 -13.42
CA THR A 809 19.89 44.61 -14.67
C THR A 809 19.41 43.75 -15.83
N ASP A 810 20.09 42.63 -16.07
CA ASP A 810 19.81 41.71 -17.17
C ASP A 810 18.80 40.64 -16.74
N TRP A 811 19.02 40.08 -15.56
CA TRP A 811 18.20 39.03 -14.94
C TRP A 811 17.64 39.50 -13.59
N PRO A 812 16.49 38.98 -13.11
CA PRO A 812 15.94 39.30 -11.78
C PRO A 812 16.95 39.05 -10.64
N SER A 813 17.01 39.92 -9.62
CA SER A 813 17.97 39.79 -8.51
C SER A 813 17.36 39.15 -7.25
N PRO A 814 17.96 38.08 -6.69
CA PRO A 814 17.53 37.47 -5.42
C PRO A 814 18.06 38.20 -4.18
N ALA A 815 18.96 39.18 -4.33
CA ALA A 815 19.78 39.75 -3.25
C ALA A 815 18.99 40.26 -2.04
N ALA A 816 17.78 40.77 -2.25
CA ALA A 816 16.92 41.30 -1.18
C ALA A 816 16.48 40.24 -0.16
N ASN A 817 16.30 38.98 -0.58
CA ASN A 817 15.72 37.92 0.26
C ASN A 817 16.67 36.73 0.49
N LEU A 818 17.73 36.58 -0.31
CA LEU A 818 18.57 35.38 -0.30
C LEU A 818 19.18 35.09 1.07
N CYS A 819 19.76 36.09 1.74
CA CYS A 819 20.33 35.91 3.08
C CYS A 819 19.28 35.46 4.12
N ASN A 820 18.07 36.02 4.05
CA ASN A 820 16.98 35.63 4.94
C ASN A 820 16.52 34.19 4.65
N VAL A 821 16.37 33.83 3.37
CA VAL A 821 16.03 32.45 2.95
C VAL A 821 17.07 31.45 3.45
N GLU A 822 18.36 31.72 3.28
CA GLU A 822 19.44 30.87 3.79
C GLU A 822 19.43 30.74 5.32
N GLU A 823 19.14 31.82 6.04
CA GLU A 823 19.01 31.80 7.50
C GLU A 823 17.79 30.97 7.94
N GLN A 824 16.64 31.11 7.29
CA GLN A 824 15.47 30.26 7.57
C GLN A 824 15.74 28.79 7.27
N ILE A 825 16.45 28.47 6.18
CA ILE A 825 16.86 27.09 5.87
C ILE A 825 17.72 26.53 7.01
N LYS A 826 18.70 27.29 7.51
CA LYS A 826 19.53 26.89 8.66
C LYS A 826 18.68 26.63 9.91
N ARG A 827 17.68 27.48 10.17
CA ARG A 827 16.75 27.28 11.30
C ARG A 827 15.92 26.01 11.16
N ILE A 828 15.42 25.71 9.95
CA ILE A 828 14.67 24.48 9.66
C ILE A 828 15.55 23.25 9.92
N LEU A 829 16.79 23.24 9.39
CA LEU A 829 17.72 22.13 9.56
C LEU A 829 18.10 21.93 11.04
N ALA A 830 18.42 23.01 11.75
CA ALA A 830 18.75 22.97 13.17
C ALA A 830 17.57 22.46 14.02
N ALA A 831 16.33 22.85 13.70
CA ALA A 831 15.13 22.34 14.37
C ALA A 831 14.95 20.82 14.18
N THR A 832 15.43 20.28 13.05
CA THR A 832 15.44 18.83 12.79
C THR A 832 16.68 18.11 13.33
N GLY A 833 17.56 18.80 14.07
CA GLY A 833 18.79 18.21 14.61
C GLY A 833 19.88 17.95 13.56
N VAL A 834 19.81 18.65 12.41
CA VAL A 834 20.81 18.60 11.35
C VAL A 834 21.67 19.86 11.41
N ASP A 835 22.96 19.70 11.62
CA ASP A 835 23.96 20.77 11.55
C ASP A 835 24.79 20.62 10.27
N VAL A 836 24.87 21.70 9.50
CA VAL A 836 25.62 21.73 8.24
C VAL A 836 26.67 22.82 8.36
N PRO A 837 27.98 22.47 8.34
CA PRO A 837 29.05 23.45 8.47
C PRO A 837 28.87 24.51 7.38
N SER A 838 28.72 25.76 7.82
CA SER A 838 28.20 26.92 7.08
C SER A 838 28.07 26.67 5.57
N LEU A 839 26.83 26.41 5.11
CA LEU A 839 26.43 26.58 3.70
C LEU A 839 27.10 27.88 3.25
N ALA A 840 28.16 27.77 2.42
CA ALA A 840 29.17 28.81 2.30
C ALA A 840 28.48 30.17 2.15
N ALA A 841 28.67 31.06 3.13
CA ALA A 841 28.20 32.42 3.01
C ALA A 841 28.87 32.95 1.75
N GLY A 842 28.11 33.10 0.68
CA GLY A 842 28.60 33.62 -0.58
C GLY A 842 29.18 35.01 -0.30
N GLY A 843 30.50 35.09 -0.14
CA GLY A 843 31.18 36.36 -0.09
C GLY A 843 30.89 37.07 -1.41
N THR A 844 30.26 38.25 -1.34
CA THR A 844 30.16 39.35 -2.35
C THR A 844 29.95 39.02 -3.84
N ALA A 845 29.87 37.76 -4.26
CA ALA A 845 29.77 37.31 -5.63
C ALA A 845 28.30 37.26 -6.06
N PRO A 846 27.97 37.70 -7.29
CA PRO A 846 26.61 37.68 -7.79
C PRO A 846 26.09 36.24 -7.88
N ALA A 847 24.84 36.02 -7.44
CA ALA A 847 24.16 34.73 -7.56
C ALA A 847 24.08 34.29 -9.03
N THR A 848 24.42 33.04 -9.32
CA THR A 848 24.43 32.48 -10.67
C THR A 848 23.46 31.32 -10.80
N LEU A 849 22.82 31.20 -11.96
CA LEU A 849 21.96 30.07 -12.35
C LEU A 849 22.37 29.58 -13.75
N PRO A 850 22.22 28.29 -14.07
CA PRO A 850 22.31 27.82 -15.46
C PRO A 850 21.35 28.62 -16.36
N LEU A 851 21.79 29.02 -17.57
CA LEU A 851 21.00 29.89 -18.45
C LEU A 851 19.57 29.37 -18.71
N PRO A 852 19.33 28.08 -19.02
CA PRO A 852 17.96 27.59 -19.21
C PRO A 852 17.12 27.69 -17.93
N LEU A 853 17.72 27.47 -16.74
CA LEU A 853 17.03 27.62 -15.46
C LEU A 853 16.71 29.10 -15.17
N ALA A 854 17.63 30.02 -15.46
CA ALA A 854 17.40 31.46 -15.33
C ALA A 854 16.27 31.94 -16.25
N ALA A 855 16.25 31.46 -17.50
CA ALA A 855 15.16 31.70 -18.46
C ALA A 855 13.83 31.16 -17.93
N PHE A 856 13.82 29.94 -17.40
CA PHE A 856 12.61 29.30 -16.90
C PHE A 856 12.01 30.00 -15.67
N VAL A 857 12.84 30.38 -14.69
CA VAL A 857 12.39 31.15 -13.52
C VAL A 857 11.84 32.50 -13.94
N SER A 858 12.55 33.21 -14.83
CA SER A 858 12.13 34.53 -15.33
C SER A 858 10.80 34.44 -16.06
N PHE A 859 10.63 33.42 -16.91
CA PHE A 859 9.38 33.11 -17.60
C PHE A 859 8.24 32.82 -16.62
N THR A 860 8.43 31.92 -15.64
CA THR A 860 7.35 31.53 -14.73
C THR A 860 6.91 32.68 -13.80
N ILE A 861 7.83 33.58 -13.44
CA ILE A 861 7.53 34.80 -12.69
C ILE A 861 6.68 35.80 -13.49
N THR A 862 6.54 35.67 -14.82
CA THR A 862 5.65 36.54 -15.62
C THR A 862 4.16 36.18 -15.55
N PHE A 863 3.78 34.99 -15.06
CA PHE A 863 2.38 34.60 -14.94
C PHE A 863 1.63 35.45 -13.89
N LYS A 864 0.36 35.75 -14.13
CA LYS A 864 -0.51 36.30 -13.06
C LYS A 864 -0.91 35.16 -12.11
N LEU A 865 -1.58 35.47 -11.00
CA LEU A 865 -2.14 34.47 -10.07
C LEU A 865 -3.66 34.36 -10.26
N ASP A 866 -4.10 34.27 -11.52
CA ASP A 866 -5.50 34.07 -11.86
C ASP A 866 -5.80 32.59 -12.12
N ARG A 867 -7.09 32.22 -12.18
CA ARG A 867 -7.54 30.83 -12.33
C ARG A 867 -7.12 30.19 -13.67
N ALA A 868 -6.83 31.01 -14.68
CA ALA A 868 -6.39 30.54 -16.00
C ALA A 868 -4.89 30.17 -15.97
N SER A 869 -4.07 31.05 -15.41
CA SER A 869 -2.61 30.85 -15.24
C SER A 869 -2.26 29.81 -14.16
N GLU A 870 -3.15 29.55 -13.20
CA GLU A 870 -3.01 28.48 -12.22
C GLU A 870 -2.76 27.12 -12.90
N ARG A 871 -3.43 26.83 -14.03
CA ARG A 871 -3.26 25.57 -14.76
C ARG A 871 -1.85 25.42 -15.33
N SER A 872 -1.31 26.50 -15.88
CA SER A 872 0.07 26.55 -16.39
C SER A 872 1.09 26.44 -15.25
N LEU A 873 0.85 27.13 -14.13
CA LEU A 873 1.72 27.06 -12.95
C LEU A 873 1.70 25.68 -12.28
N ASN A 874 0.58 24.95 -12.33
CA ASN A 874 0.49 23.58 -11.81
C ASN A 874 1.38 22.59 -12.58
N LEU A 875 1.74 22.89 -13.84
CA LEU A 875 2.72 22.11 -14.60
C LEU A 875 4.15 22.65 -14.43
N ALA A 876 4.33 23.97 -14.57
CA ALA A 876 5.65 24.60 -14.56
C ALA A 876 6.29 24.65 -13.16
N GLY A 877 5.49 24.85 -12.11
CA GLY A 877 5.96 24.99 -10.73
C GLY A 877 6.69 23.74 -10.22
N PRO A 878 6.06 22.55 -10.24
CA PRO A 878 6.72 21.31 -9.84
C PRO A 878 7.94 20.97 -10.69
N ALA A 879 7.89 21.28 -12.00
CA ALA A 879 9.05 21.13 -12.87
C ALA A 879 10.20 22.06 -12.47
N LEU A 880 9.89 23.32 -12.15
CA LEU A 880 10.89 24.30 -11.72
C LEU A 880 11.56 23.90 -10.42
N GLU A 881 10.77 23.44 -9.44
CA GLU A 881 11.27 22.91 -8.16
C GLU A 881 12.19 21.69 -8.35
N SER A 882 11.78 20.73 -9.19
CA SER A 882 12.58 19.54 -9.47
C SER A 882 13.92 19.88 -10.15
N LEU A 883 13.89 20.80 -11.12
CA LEU A 883 15.09 21.22 -11.84
C LEU A 883 16.06 22.01 -10.98
N SER A 884 15.56 22.96 -10.17
CA SER A 884 16.40 23.72 -9.26
C SER A 884 16.97 22.84 -8.14
N ALA A 885 16.24 21.82 -7.69
CA ALA A 885 16.71 20.84 -6.71
C ALA A 885 17.78 19.89 -7.28
N GLY A 886 17.73 19.57 -8.57
CA GLY A 886 18.76 18.78 -9.25
C GLY A 886 20.07 19.55 -9.54
N CYS A 887 20.05 20.87 -9.44
CA CYS A 887 21.21 21.74 -9.65
C CYS A 887 22.05 21.90 -8.37
N PRO A 888 23.36 22.22 -8.49
CA PRO A 888 24.19 22.51 -7.33
C PRO A 888 23.62 23.64 -6.47
N TRP A 889 23.81 23.54 -5.15
CA TRP A 889 23.55 24.64 -4.22
C TRP A 889 24.31 25.91 -4.65
N PRO A 890 23.72 27.13 -4.62
CA PRO A 890 22.42 27.52 -4.04
C PRO A 890 21.29 27.77 -5.09
N CYS A 891 21.16 26.96 -6.15
CA CYS A 891 20.16 27.20 -7.20
C CYS A 891 18.71 27.31 -6.69
N MET A 892 18.24 26.35 -5.89
CA MET A 892 16.89 26.38 -5.33
C MET A 892 16.64 27.53 -4.34
N PRO A 893 17.56 27.87 -3.41
CA PRO A 893 17.46 29.10 -2.60
C PRO A 893 17.29 30.37 -3.43
N ILE A 894 17.99 30.49 -4.58
CA ILE A 894 17.83 31.62 -5.50
C ILE A 894 16.41 31.64 -6.09
N VAL A 895 15.91 30.50 -6.59
CA VAL A 895 14.54 30.39 -7.14
C VAL A 895 13.49 30.73 -6.08
N ALA A 896 13.61 30.18 -4.87
CA ALA A 896 12.74 30.46 -3.75
C ALA A 896 12.73 31.95 -3.39
N SER A 897 13.90 32.59 -3.39
CA SER A 897 14.04 34.03 -3.09
C SER A 897 13.30 34.89 -4.11
N LEU A 898 13.42 34.59 -5.40
CA LEU A 898 12.75 35.33 -6.48
C LEU A 898 11.23 35.15 -6.45
N TRP A 899 10.75 33.94 -6.21
CA TRP A 899 9.31 33.70 -6.10
C TRP A 899 8.70 34.26 -4.82
N ALA A 900 9.42 34.24 -3.70
CA ALA A 900 8.98 34.87 -2.45
C ALA A 900 8.84 36.39 -2.57
N GLN A 901 9.61 37.05 -3.44
CA GLN A 901 9.42 38.48 -3.74
C GLN A 901 8.06 38.74 -4.42
N LYS A 902 7.61 37.82 -5.28
CA LYS A 902 6.35 37.95 -6.02
C LYS A 902 5.14 37.53 -5.19
N VAL A 903 5.25 36.43 -4.45
CA VAL A 903 4.11 35.81 -3.75
C VAL A 903 4.49 35.49 -2.30
N LYS A 904 4.27 36.46 -1.41
CA LYS A 904 4.61 36.32 0.02
C LYS A 904 3.94 35.09 0.67
N ARG A 905 2.70 34.76 0.31
CA ARG A 905 2.00 33.58 0.86
C ARG A 905 2.66 32.23 0.55
N TRP A 906 3.58 32.16 -0.42
CA TRP A 906 4.29 30.93 -0.78
C TRP A 906 5.70 30.86 -0.21
N SER A 907 6.14 31.88 0.55
CA SER A 907 7.50 31.95 1.08
C SER A 907 7.87 30.69 1.86
N ASP A 908 6.99 30.26 2.75
CA ASP A 908 7.31 29.20 3.71
C ASP A 908 7.41 27.84 3.01
N PHE A 909 6.50 27.60 2.06
CA PHE A 909 6.54 26.44 1.18
C PHE A 909 7.82 26.41 0.33
N LEU A 910 8.20 27.54 -0.28
CA LEU A 910 9.38 27.61 -1.14
C LEU A 910 10.69 27.49 -0.35
N ILE A 911 10.76 28.11 0.83
CA ILE A 911 11.89 28.01 1.75
C ILE A 911 12.04 26.57 2.24
N PHE A 912 10.94 25.91 2.61
CA PHE A 912 10.96 24.50 2.97
C PHE A 912 11.39 23.61 1.79
N SER A 913 10.87 23.88 0.59
CA SER A 913 11.27 23.15 -0.61
C SER A 913 12.77 23.32 -0.91
N ALA A 914 13.32 24.49 -0.64
CA ALA A 914 14.75 24.77 -0.75
C ALA A 914 15.60 24.04 0.30
N SER A 915 15.13 23.89 1.54
CA SER A 915 15.90 23.19 2.59
C SER A 915 16.14 21.71 2.26
N ARG A 916 15.22 21.07 1.50
CA ARG A 916 15.36 19.69 1.01
C ARG A 916 16.61 19.48 0.16
N THR A 917 17.09 20.53 -0.52
CA THR A 917 18.20 20.41 -1.47
C THR A 917 19.56 20.15 -0.81
N VAL A 918 19.67 20.45 0.48
CA VAL A 918 20.90 20.21 1.25
C VAL A 918 21.21 18.70 1.36
N PHE A 919 20.17 17.87 1.42
CA PHE A 919 20.31 16.42 1.56
C PHE A 919 20.67 15.70 0.25
N HIS A 920 20.45 16.32 -0.91
CA HIS A 920 20.83 15.73 -2.20
C HIS A 920 22.34 15.56 -2.37
N HIS A 921 23.12 16.41 -1.71
CA HIS A 921 24.57 16.51 -1.90
C HIS A 921 25.37 16.14 -0.65
N ASN A 922 24.72 16.02 0.52
CA ASN A 922 25.39 15.76 1.79
C ASN A 922 24.79 14.50 2.45
N SER A 923 25.50 13.38 2.33
CA SER A 923 25.13 12.11 2.97
C SER A 923 25.18 12.17 4.50
N ASP A 924 26.08 12.97 5.08
CA ASP A 924 26.15 13.16 6.53
C ASP A 924 24.89 13.84 7.07
N ALA A 925 24.36 14.84 6.35
CA ALA A 925 23.08 15.47 6.70
C ALA A 925 21.92 14.47 6.70
N VAL A 926 21.92 13.50 5.78
CA VAL A 926 20.93 12.41 5.74
C VAL A 926 21.06 11.50 6.97
N VAL A 927 22.28 11.12 7.35
CA VAL A 927 22.53 10.29 8.55
C VAL A 927 22.11 11.03 9.81
N GLN A 928 22.43 12.32 9.93
CA GLN A 928 21.99 13.17 11.05
C GLN A 928 20.46 13.25 11.13
N LEU A 929 19.77 13.42 9.99
CA LEU A 929 18.31 13.46 9.94
C LEU A 929 17.69 12.11 10.37
N LEU A 930 18.20 11.00 9.86
CA LEU A 930 17.76 9.66 10.28
C LEU A 930 17.97 9.46 11.78
N LYS A 931 19.16 9.80 12.30
CA LYS A 931 19.46 9.75 13.73
C LYS A 931 18.48 10.59 14.54
N SER A 932 18.12 11.79 14.06
CA SER A 932 17.12 12.65 14.68
C SER A 932 15.73 12.01 14.69
N CYS A 933 15.30 11.34 13.61
CA CYS A 933 14.05 10.59 13.56
C CYS A 933 14.01 9.46 14.60
N PHE A 934 15.07 8.67 14.73
CA PHE A 934 15.18 7.62 15.77
C PHE A 934 15.13 8.23 17.17
N THR A 935 15.90 9.30 17.40
CA THR A 935 15.98 10.01 18.69
C THR A 935 14.61 10.58 19.10
N ALA A 936 13.91 11.26 18.19
CA ALA A 936 12.59 11.84 18.43
C ALA A 936 11.52 10.76 18.69
N THR A 937 11.55 9.66 17.93
CA THR A 937 10.60 8.55 18.10
C THR A 937 10.80 7.83 19.43
N LEU A 938 12.05 7.61 19.83
CA LEU A 938 12.39 6.89 21.04
C LEU A 938 12.43 7.76 22.30
N GLY A 939 12.44 9.09 22.14
CA GLY A 939 12.56 10.05 23.25
C GLY A 939 13.93 10.01 23.92
N LEU A 940 14.98 9.66 23.18
CA LEU A 940 16.36 9.66 23.69
C LEU A 940 16.79 11.14 23.81
N ASN A 941 17.27 11.58 24.98
CA ASN A 941 17.69 12.96 25.31
C ASN A 941 16.64 13.95 25.87
N SER A 942 15.45 13.51 26.30
CA SER A 942 14.49 14.41 26.95
C SER A 942 14.68 14.53 28.47
N THR A 943 14.52 15.75 29.00
CA THR A 943 14.43 15.95 30.45
C THR A 943 13.13 15.30 30.97
N PRO A 944 13.13 14.70 32.18
CA PRO A 944 12.06 13.80 32.65
C PRO A 944 10.67 14.42 32.80
N LEU A 945 10.49 15.72 32.55
CA LEU A 945 9.22 16.43 32.69
C LEU A 945 8.58 16.93 31.39
N SER A 946 9.21 16.85 30.20
CA SER A 946 8.63 17.54 29.01
C SER A 946 8.63 16.82 27.65
N SER A 947 9.12 15.59 27.45
CA SER A 947 8.71 14.86 26.24
C SER A 947 8.69 13.35 26.38
N ASN A 948 7.48 12.81 26.24
CA ASN A 948 7.27 11.42 25.86
C ASN A 948 7.48 11.34 24.34
N GLY A 949 8.47 10.57 23.87
CA GLY A 949 8.68 10.32 22.44
C GLY A 949 7.47 9.71 21.74
N GLY A 950 7.61 9.42 20.44
CA GLY A 950 6.60 8.74 19.63
C GLY A 950 6.11 9.58 18.46
N VAL A 951 4.91 9.30 17.96
CA VAL A 951 4.39 9.88 16.70
C VAL A 951 4.36 11.41 16.72
N GLY A 952 3.98 12.02 17.85
CA GLY A 952 3.93 13.48 17.98
C GLY A 952 5.31 14.14 17.90
N ALA A 953 6.36 13.49 18.40
CA ALA A 953 7.73 14.01 18.30
C ALA A 953 8.33 13.80 16.90
N LEU A 954 7.99 12.69 16.23
CA LEU A 954 8.49 12.38 14.89
C LEU A 954 7.81 13.21 13.80
N LEU A 955 6.49 13.37 13.88
CA LEU A 955 5.67 14.00 12.82
C LEU A 955 5.07 15.35 13.23
N GLY A 956 5.18 15.74 14.50
CA GLY A 956 4.65 17.02 14.97
C GLY A 956 3.13 17.15 14.80
N HIS A 957 2.69 18.41 14.74
CA HIS A 957 1.33 18.80 14.37
C HIS A 957 1.19 19.07 12.86
N GLY A 958 2.04 18.47 12.01
CA GLY A 958 2.08 18.72 10.56
C GLY A 958 2.95 19.91 10.17
N PHE A 959 2.81 20.38 8.93
CA PHE A 959 3.46 21.60 8.45
C PHE A 959 2.75 22.84 8.99
N GLY A 960 3.52 23.77 9.59
CA GLY A 960 3.07 25.16 9.76
C GLY A 960 2.12 25.44 10.92
N SER A 961 2.09 24.64 11.99
CA SER A 961 1.28 25.01 13.15
C SER A 961 1.87 26.25 13.86
N HIS A 962 1.17 27.40 13.78
CA HIS A 962 1.48 28.55 14.62
C HIS A 962 0.25 29.19 15.24
N PHE A 963 0.26 29.19 16.57
CA PHE A 963 -0.07 30.40 17.29
C PHE A 963 1.06 31.42 17.06
N TYR A 964 0.72 32.55 16.42
CA TYR A 964 1.47 33.83 16.34
C TYR A 964 2.93 33.82 15.83
N GLY A 965 3.12 34.13 14.53
CA GLY A 965 4.20 35.03 14.06
C GLY A 965 5.64 34.52 13.97
N GLY A 966 5.89 33.28 13.53
CA GLY A 966 7.24 32.74 13.24
C GLY A 966 7.21 31.58 12.24
N PHE A 967 8.37 30.94 11.96
CA PHE A 967 8.47 29.64 11.26
C PHE A 967 8.38 28.49 12.27
N SER A 968 7.62 27.43 11.94
CA SER A 968 7.28 26.38 12.91
C SER A 968 8.36 25.34 12.85
N PRO A 969 8.87 24.83 13.99
CA PRO A 969 9.88 23.78 13.94
C PRO A 969 9.30 22.57 13.18
N VAL A 970 9.85 22.30 12.00
CA VAL A 970 9.46 21.14 11.19
C VAL A 970 9.92 19.88 11.92
N ALA A 971 9.02 18.91 12.06
CA ALA A 971 9.37 17.64 12.68
C ALA A 971 10.32 16.82 11.78
N PRO A 972 11.32 16.11 12.33
CA PRO A 972 12.34 15.42 11.55
C PRO A 972 11.76 14.36 10.61
N GLY A 973 10.70 13.65 11.03
CA GLY A 973 10.02 12.66 10.18
C GLY A 973 9.31 13.28 8.99
N ILE A 974 8.75 14.48 9.13
CA ILE A 974 8.12 15.20 8.02
C ILE A 974 9.17 15.62 6.99
N LEU A 975 10.31 16.16 7.44
CA LEU A 975 11.40 16.50 6.53
C LEU A 975 11.94 15.26 5.82
N TYR A 976 12.12 14.14 6.54
CA TYR A 976 12.54 12.87 5.98
C TYR A 976 11.60 12.40 4.86
N LEU A 977 10.28 12.36 5.10
CA LEU A 977 9.27 11.92 4.13
C LEU A 977 9.25 12.77 2.84
N ARG A 978 9.71 14.03 2.90
CA ARG A 978 9.83 14.91 1.74
C ARG A 978 11.20 14.80 1.04
N VAL A 979 12.22 14.21 1.67
CA VAL A 979 13.60 14.17 1.15
C VAL A 979 14.00 12.79 0.64
N TYR A 980 13.56 11.69 1.26
CA TYR A 980 14.17 10.37 1.01
C TYR A 980 14.15 9.91 -0.46
N ARG A 981 13.11 10.28 -1.22
CA ARG A 981 12.96 9.95 -2.66
C ARG A 981 14.01 10.61 -3.57
N SER A 982 14.70 11.58 -3.02
CA SER A 982 15.62 12.48 -3.69
C SER A 982 17.09 12.06 -3.44
N ILE A 983 17.30 11.08 -2.56
CA ILE A 983 18.58 10.47 -2.21
C ILE A 983 18.99 9.49 -3.31
N ARG A 984 20.24 9.63 -3.80
CA ARG A 984 20.73 8.86 -4.97
C ARG A 984 21.13 7.43 -4.64
N ASP A 985 21.71 7.18 -3.46
CA ASP A 985 22.15 5.86 -3.03
C ASP A 985 21.16 5.25 -2.04
N ILE A 986 20.27 4.41 -2.57
CA ILE A 986 19.22 3.72 -1.81
C ILE A 986 19.80 2.53 -1.01
N MET A 987 20.96 1.97 -1.41
CA MET A 987 21.60 0.87 -0.67
C MET A 987 22.30 1.39 0.59
N PHE A 988 23.00 2.52 0.48
CA PHE A 988 23.54 3.27 1.62
C PHE A 988 22.48 3.49 2.73
N MET A 989 21.26 3.88 2.34
CA MET A 989 20.16 4.08 3.30
C MET A 989 19.85 2.84 4.14
N THR A 990 19.93 1.66 3.55
CA THR A 990 19.60 0.40 4.24
C THR A 990 20.63 0.07 5.31
N GLU A 991 21.91 0.24 4.99
CA GLU A 991 23.03 0.01 5.90
C GLU A 991 23.06 1.03 7.05
N GLU A 992 22.76 2.30 6.76
CA GLU A 992 22.66 3.34 7.77
C GLU A 992 21.46 3.14 8.70
N ILE A 993 20.30 2.77 8.19
CA ILE A 993 19.12 2.45 9.02
C ILE A 993 19.43 1.26 9.94
N LEU A 994 20.11 0.23 9.43
CA LEU A 994 20.53 -0.92 10.23
C LEU A 994 21.52 -0.52 11.33
N SER A 995 22.50 0.31 11.00
CA SER A 995 23.50 0.83 11.94
C SER A 995 22.86 1.69 13.03
N LEU A 996 21.94 2.58 12.66
CA LEU A 996 21.18 3.41 13.60
C LEU A 996 20.22 2.60 14.48
N LEU A 997 19.63 1.52 13.97
CA LEU A 997 18.86 0.58 14.79
C LEU A 997 19.76 -0.05 15.86
N MET A 998 20.95 -0.53 15.49
CA MET A 998 21.90 -1.14 16.44
C MET A 998 22.44 -0.13 17.47
N PHE A 999 22.66 1.12 17.05
CA PHE A 999 23.02 2.22 17.93
C PHE A 999 21.87 2.55 18.91
N SER A 1000 20.64 2.66 18.40
CA SER A 1000 19.45 2.94 19.22
C SER A 1000 19.21 1.88 20.30
N VAL A 1001 19.46 0.60 20.00
CA VAL A 1001 19.38 -0.48 21.00
C VAL A 1001 20.41 -0.28 22.12
N ARG A 1002 21.63 0.17 21.80
CA ARG A 1002 22.65 0.49 22.81
C ARG A 1002 22.20 1.66 23.69
N GLU A 1003 21.68 2.73 23.09
CA GLU A 1003 21.19 3.91 23.81
C GLU A 1003 19.99 3.61 24.72
N ILE A 1004 19.04 2.78 24.28
CA ILE A 1004 17.89 2.37 25.10
C ILE A 1004 18.33 1.68 26.40
N VAL A 1005 19.44 0.93 26.35
CA VAL A 1005 20.02 0.26 27.54
C VAL A 1005 20.91 1.21 28.35
N GLY A 1006 21.58 2.16 27.68
CA GLY A 1006 22.46 3.16 28.29
C GLY A 1006 21.75 4.33 28.99
N ASP A 1007 20.50 4.61 28.61
CA ASP A 1007 19.65 5.65 29.20
C ASP A 1007 19.60 5.49 30.74
N GLY A 1008 19.97 6.56 31.46
CA GLY A 1008 20.37 6.53 32.87
C GLY A 1008 19.35 5.91 33.83
N LEU A 1009 18.09 5.77 33.41
CA LEU A 1009 17.00 5.17 34.18
C LEU A 1009 17.23 3.67 34.51
N LEU A 1010 17.95 2.91 33.67
CA LEU A 1010 18.33 1.53 33.98
C LEU A 1010 19.53 1.47 34.93
N ARG A 1011 20.52 2.33 34.71
CA ARG A 1011 21.79 2.36 35.45
C ARG A 1011 21.63 2.91 36.87
N GLU A 1012 20.92 4.02 37.04
CA GLU A 1012 20.64 4.64 38.35
C GLU A 1012 19.76 3.74 39.24
N ARG A 1013 18.84 2.98 38.61
CA ARG A 1013 17.96 2.02 39.28
C ARG A 1013 18.69 0.72 39.62
N MET A 1014 19.61 0.25 38.76
CA MET A 1014 20.51 -0.88 39.06
C MET A 1014 21.51 -0.56 40.18
N GLU A 1015 22.08 0.64 40.21
CA GLU A 1015 22.99 1.05 41.29
C GLU A 1015 22.29 1.18 42.64
N LYS A 1016 21.03 1.64 42.66
CA LYS A 1016 20.18 1.60 43.87
C LYS A 1016 19.84 0.17 44.30
N VAL A 1017 19.68 -0.76 43.36
CA VAL A 1017 19.42 -2.20 43.63
C VAL A 1017 20.64 -2.93 44.18
N LYS A 1018 21.87 -2.58 43.77
CA LYS A 1018 23.09 -3.16 44.37
C LYS A 1018 23.22 -2.86 45.88
N LYS A 1019 22.50 -1.84 46.39
CA LYS A 1019 22.49 -1.46 47.81
C LYS A 1019 21.37 -2.12 48.65
N THR A 1020 20.39 -2.78 48.05
CA THR A 1020 19.27 -3.41 48.77
C THR A 1020 19.26 -4.92 48.61
N LYS A 1021 19.73 -5.64 49.64
CA LYS A 1021 19.56 -7.09 49.79
C LYS A 1021 18.09 -7.42 50.07
N ASN A 1022 17.21 -7.40 49.07
CA ASN A 1022 15.96 -8.17 49.02
C ASN A 1022 15.19 -7.95 47.70
N GLY A 1023 14.79 -9.05 47.05
CA GLY A 1023 13.53 -9.14 46.29
C GLY A 1023 13.58 -8.95 44.76
N MET A 1024 13.59 -10.08 44.05
CA MET A 1024 13.74 -10.31 42.61
C MET A 1024 12.61 -9.79 41.66
N ARG A 1025 11.83 -8.75 41.98
CA ARG A 1025 10.64 -8.35 41.17
C ARG A 1025 10.74 -7.05 40.37
N TYR A 1026 11.75 -6.21 40.60
CA TYR A 1026 11.80 -4.88 39.98
C TYR A 1026 12.58 -4.81 38.64
N GLY A 1027 13.37 -5.84 38.30
CA GLY A 1027 14.16 -5.91 37.06
C GLY A 1027 13.39 -6.34 35.80
N GLN A 1028 12.26 -7.05 35.95
CA GLN A 1028 11.42 -7.49 34.82
C GLN A 1028 10.65 -6.32 34.18
N VAL A 1029 10.24 -5.33 34.97
CA VAL A 1029 9.48 -4.16 34.51
C VAL A 1029 10.34 -3.22 33.65
N SER A 1030 11.66 -3.13 33.90
CA SER A 1030 12.57 -2.30 33.10
C SER A 1030 12.93 -2.93 31.76
N LEU A 1031 13.02 -4.26 31.69
CA LEU A 1031 13.32 -4.97 30.45
C LEU A 1031 12.14 -4.97 29.48
N ALA A 1032 10.90 -5.16 29.98
CA ALA A 1032 9.70 -5.08 29.14
C ALA A 1032 9.54 -3.69 28.50
N ALA A 1033 9.85 -2.62 29.24
CA ALA A 1033 9.86 -1.25 28.73
C ALA A 1033 10.99 -0.99 27.72
N ALA A 1034 12.18 -1.58 27.93
CA ALA A 1034 13.25 -1.52 26.93
C ALA A 1034 12.84 -2.26 25.65
N MET A 1035 12.18 -3.42 25.78
CA MET A 1035 11.72 -4.21 24.65
C MET A 1035 10.66 -3.49 23.81
N THR A 1036 9.71 -2.78 24.42
CA THR A 1036 8.72 -1.99 23.67
C THR A 1036 9.38 -0.86 22.87
N ARG A 1037 10.39 -0.19 23.43
CA ARG A 1037 11.21 0.80 22.70
C ARG A 1037 12.01 0.17 21.56
N VAL A 1038 12.56 -1.04 21.76
CA VAL A 1038 13.26 -1.79 20.71
C VAL A 1038 12.32 -2.17 19.57
N LYS A 1039 11.11 -2.66 19.88
CA LYS A 1039 10.08 -2.94 18.85
C LYS A 1039 9.72 -1.67 18.07
N LEU A 1040 9.59 -0.53 18.75
CA LEU A 1040 9.32 0.75 18.12
C LEU A 1040 10.46 1.21 17.19
N ALA A 1041 11.73 1.04 17.60
CA ALA A 1041 12.89 1.32 16.75
C ALA A 1041 12.90 0.44 15.50
N ALA A 1042 12.60 -0.86 15.65
CA ALA A 1042 12.51 -1.79 14.53
C ALA A 1042 11.35 -1.45 13.58
N LEU A 1043 10.18 -1.06 14.11
CA LEU A 1043 9.03 -0.59 13.31
C LEU A 1043 9.37 0.67 12.50
N LEU A 1044 10.06 1.65 13.12
CA LEU A 1044 10.51 2.86 12.44
C LEU A 1044 11.49 2.53 11.31
N GLY A 1045 12.53 1.75 11.62
CA GLY A 1045 13.53 1.33 10.62
C GLY A 1045 12.87 0.58 9.46
N ALA A 1046 11.97 -0.36 9.76
CA ALA A 1046 11.28 -1.13 8.72
C ALA A 1046 10.38 -0.25 7.84
N SER A 1047 9.74 0.77 8.42
CA SER A 1047 8.95 1.75 7.69
C SER A 1047 9.81 2.57 6.74
N PHE A 1048 10.99 3.03 7.18
CA PHE A 1048 11.91 3.78 6.32
C PHE A 1048 12.49 2.95 5.20
N VAL A 1049 12.87 1.70 5.46
CA VAL A 1049 13.32 0.73 4.44
C VAL A 1049 12.23 0.50 3.40
N TRP A 1050 11.00 0.26 3.84
CA TRP A 1050 9.86 0.04 2.96
C TRP A 1050 9.52 1.27 2.11
N LEU A 1051 9.43 2.45 2.71
CA LEU A 1051 9.13 3.69 2.00
C LEU A 1051 10.23 4.05 0.99
N SER A 1052 11.50 3.86 1.36
CA SER A 1052 12.64 4.34 0.54
C SER A 1052 12.95 3.49 -0.69
N GLY A 1053 12.73 2.17 -0.63
CA GLY A 1053 13.07 1.28 -1.75
C GLY A 1053 12.12 0.12 -2.00
N GLY A 1054 10.96 0.12 -1.34
CA GLY A 1054 9.86 -0.83 -1.56
C GLY A 1054 10.30 -2.29 -1.51
N LEU A 1055 9.75 -3.09 -2.43
CA LEU A 1055 10.02 -4.52 -2.52
C LEU A 1055 11.51 -4.81 -2.79
N GLY A 1056 12.15 -4.08 -3.70
CA GLY A 1056 13.53 -4.37 -4.13
C GLY A 1056 14.54 -4.28 -2.98
N LEU A 1057 14.44 -3.22 -2.18
CA LEU A 1057 15.32 -2.97 -1.03
C LEU A 1057 15.08 -3.99 0.08
N VAL A 1058 13.82 -4.33 0.40
CA VAL A 1058 13.51 -5.38 1.39
C VAL A 1058 14.06 -6.75 0.96
N GLN A 1059 13.98 -7.07 -0.33
CA GLN A 1059 14.54 -8.32 -0.86
C GLN A 1059 16.07 -8.36 -0.69
N SER A 1060 16.76 -7.25 -0.99
CA SER A 1060 18.21 -7.11 -0.78
C SER A 1060 18.58 -7.20 0.70
N LEU A 1061 17.82 -6.53 1.57
CA LEU A 1061 18.02 -6.52 3.01
C LEU A 1061 18.01 -7.95 3.60
N ILE A 1062 16.97 -8.73 3.29
CA ILE A 1062 16.81 -10.08 3.84
C ILE A 1062 17.80 -11.06 3.22
N LYS A 1063 18.06 -10.96 1.92
CA LYS A 1063 18.90 -11.93 1.19
C LYS A 1063 20.39 -11.66 1.36
N GLU A 1064 20.81 -10.40 1.49
CA GLU A 1064 22.20 -9.97 1.34
C GLU A 1064 22.68 -9.16 2.55
N THR A 1065 22.03 -8.04 2.90
CA THR A 1065 22.52 -7.11 3.94
C THR A 1065 22.52 -7.72 5.35
N ILE A 1066 21.47 -8.44 5.76
CA ILE A 1066 21.41 -9.06 7.10
C ILE A 1066 22.42 -10.22 7.21
N PRO A 1067 22.47 -11.18 6.26
CA PRO A 1067 23.49 -12.22 6.28
C PRO A 1067 24.92 -11.67 6.26
N SER A 1068 25.21 -10.63 5.44
CA SER A 1068 26.53 -10.02 5.40
C SER A 1068 26.91 -9.35 6.72
N TRP A 1069 25.95 -8.66 7.37
CA TRP A 1069 26.13 -8.09 8.71
C TRP A 1069 26.53 -9.16 9.73
N PHE A 1070 25.83 -10.30 9.78
CA PHE A 1070 26.17 -11.40 10.70
C PHE A 1070 27.54 -12.04 10.47
N ILE A 1071 28.00 -12.07 9.22
CA ILE A 1071 29.32 -12.63 8.85
C ILE A 1071 30.43 -11.60 9.11
N SER A 1072 30.15 -10.31 8.98
CA SER A 1072 31.12 -9.24 9.18
C SER A 1072 31.56 -9.16 10.64
N GLY A 1073 32.87 -8.98 10.86
CA GLY A 1073 33.43 -8.82 12.20
C GLY A 1073 33.07 -7.46 12.79
N HIS A 1074 32.14 -7.42 13.73
CA HIS A 1074 31.84 -6.20 14.49
C HIS A 1074 32.76 -6.14 15.69
N GLY A 1075 33.72 -5.21 15.70
CA GLY A 1075 34.67 -5.04 16.79
C GLY A 1075 33.95 -4.89 18.14
N SER A 1076 34.22 -5.77 19.09
CA SER A 1076 33.81 -5.62 20.48
C SER A 1076 34.65 -4.51 21.10
N GLU A 1077 34.17 -3.26 21.07
CA GLU A 1077 34.69 -2.25 21.99
C GLU A 1077 34.37 -2.73 23.42
N GLN A 1078 35.41 -3.24 24.09
CA GLN A 1078 35.36 -3.70 25.48
C GLN A 1078 35.07 -2.52 26.41
N GLU A 1079 33.80 -2.23 26.67
CA GLU A 1079 33.37 -1.42 27.80
C GLU A 1079 32.20 -2.08 28.56
N GLY A 1080 32.55 -2.75 29.67
CA GLY A 1080 31.76 -2.84 30.91
C GLY A 1080 30.35 -3.47 30.88
N GLY A 1081 30.25 -4.71 31.40
CA GLY A 1081 29.17 -5.21 32.28
C GLY A 1081 27.74 -5.44 31.73
N CYS A 1082 27.24 -4.61 30.81
CA CYS A 1082 25.89 -4.70 30.23
C CYS A 1082 25.85 -5.31 28.82
N GLU A 1083 27.00 -5.75 28.31
CA GLU A 1083 27.20 -6.20 26.92
C GLU A 1083 26.27 -7.35 26.52
N GLY A 1084 26.01 -8.31 27.42
CA GLY A 1084 25.14 -9.46 27.14
C GLY A 1084 23.65 -9.13 26.95
N ILE A 1085 23.11 -8.13 27.67
CA ILE A 1085 21.72 -7.68 27.50
C ILE A 1085 21.57 -6.88 26.21
N VAL A 1086 22.55 -6.02 25.92
CA VAL A 1086 22.59 -5.25 24.66
C VAL A 1086 22.68 -6.20 23.47
N ALA A 1087 23.57 -7.20 23.53
CA ALA A 1087 23.73 -8.21 22.47
C ALA A 1087 22.44 -9.00 22.23
N MET A 1088 21.74 -9.40 23.29
CA MET A 1088 20.45 -10.09 23.18
C MET A 1088 19.37 -9.19 22.54
N LEU A 1089 19.22 -7.95 23.00
CA LEU A 1089 18.25 -6.99 22.46
C LEU A 1089 18.54 -6.64 21.00
N ARG A 1090 19.82 -6.59 20.59
CA ARG A 1090 20.20 -6.41 19.17
C ARG A 1090 19.67 -7.55 18.31
N GLY A 1091 19.82 -8.79 18.77
CA GLY A 1091 19.30 -9.96 18.05
C GLY A 1091 17.79 -9.90 17.87
N TYR A 1092 17.04 -9.57 18.93
CA TYR A 1092 15.59 -9.42 18.83
C TYR A 1092 15.16 -8.22 17.98
N ALA A 1093 15.89 -7.09 18.03
CA ALA A 1093 15.63 -5.92 17.19
C ALA A 1093 15.74 -6.29 15.70
N LEU A 1094 16.80 -7.01 15.31
CA LEU A 1094 17.01 -7.50 13.95
C LEU A 1094 15.91 -8.46 13.51
N ALA A 1095 15.46 -9.35 14.41
CA ALA A 1095 14.40 -10.29 14.11
C ALA A 1095 13.07 -9.57 13.81
N TYR A 1096 12.68 -8.62 14.67
CA TYR A 1096 11.49 -7.79 14.44
C TYR A 1096 11.61 -6.97 13.16
N PHE A 1097 12.74 -6.29 12.95
CA PHE A 1097 13.01 -5.50 11.77
C PHE A 1097 12.87 -6.32 10.48
N ALA A 1098 13.52 -7.49 10.41
CA ALA A 1098 13.47 -8.37 9.24
C ALA A 1098 12.05 -8.87 8.94
N VAL A 1099 11.30 -9.31 9.97
CA VAL A 1099 9.94 -9.83 9.78
C VAL A 1099 8.99 -8.70 9.37
N ILE A 1100 9.06 -7.51 9.99
CA ILE A 1100 8.22 -6.37 9.63
C ILE A 1100 8.51 -5.90 8.21
N CYS A 1101 9.78 -5.80 7.82
CA CYS A 1101 10.14 -5.51 6.42
C CYS A 1101 9.52 -6.52 5.46
N GLY A 1102 9.65 -7.82 5.77
CA GLY A 1102 9.07 -8.89 4.95
C GLY A 1102 7.54 -8.85 4.90
N THR A 1103 6.85 -8.52 6.00
CA THR A 1103 5.38 -8.44 6.04
C THR A 1103 4.86 -7.24 5.26
N PHE A 1104 5.54 -6.09 5.30
CA PHE A 1104 5.20 -4.95 4.44
C PHE A 1104 5.38 -5.28 2.96
N ALA A 1105 6.43 -6.04 2.61
CA ALA A 1105 6.74 -6.37 1.23
C ALA A 1105 5.89 -7.49 0.61
N TRP A 1106 5.55 -8.52 1.39
CA TRP A 1106 4.88 -9.72 0.86
C TRP A 1106 3.50 -9.99 1.46
N GLY A 1107 3.11 -9.26 2.52
CA GLY A 1107 1.91 -9.54 3.29
C GLY A 1107 2.01 -10.81 4.14
N VAL A 1108 1.03 -10.96 5.03
CA VAL A 1108 0.90 -12.11 5.95
C VAL A 1108 0.22 -13.31 5.26
N ASP A 1109 -0.63 -13.07 4.25
CA ASP A 1109 -1.42 -14.08 3.59
C ASP A 1109 -0.85 -14.53 2.23
N SER A 1110 -1.41 -15.60 1.66
CA SER A 1110 -1.03 -16.14 0.33
C SER A 1110 -1.66 -15.39 -0.85
N THR A 1111 -2.45 -14.35 -0.59
CA THR A 1111 -3.31 -13.67 -1.58
C THR A 1111 -2.58 -12.62 -2.43
N THR A 1112 -1.36 -12.22 -2.07
CA THR A 1112 -0.63 -11.17 -2.78
C THR A 1112 0.14 -11.71 -4.00
N SER A 1113 0.11 -10.98 -5.13
CA SER A 1113 0.86 -11.31 -6.35
C SER A 1113 2.39 -11.32 -6.15
N ALA A 1114 2.88 -10.56 -5.15
CA ALA A 1114 4.27 -10.52 -4.71
C ALA A 1114 4.78 -11.86 -4.12
N SER A 1115 3.88 -12.80 -3.80
CA SER A 1115 4.17 -14.12 -3.21
C SER A 1115 5.09 -15.02 -4.06
N LYS A 1116 5.15 -14.84 -5.38
CA LYS A 1116 5.98 -15.70 -6.24
C LYS A 1116 7.49 -15.56 -5.96
N ARG A 1117 7.97 -14.39 -5.56
CA ARG A 1117 9.38 -14.16 -5.19
C ARG A 1117 9.65 -14.41 -3.70
N ARG A 1118 8.63 -14.30 -2.85
CA ARG A 1118 8.70 -14.56 -1.39
C ARG A 1118 9.35 -15.91 -1.09
N ALA A 1119 8.84 -17.00 -1.67
CA ALA A 1119 9.33 -18.35 -1.41
C ALA A 1119 10.84 -18.51 -1.72
N LYS A 1120 11.35 -17.88 -2.78
CA LYS A 1120 12.77 -17.96 -3.15
C LYS A 1120 13.67 -17.25 -2.13
N ILE A 1121 13.23 -16.10 -1.62
CA ILE A 1121 14.02 -15.26 -0.71
C ILE A 1121 13.99 -15.84 0.70
N LEU A 1122 12.80 -16.22 1.18
CA LEU A 1122 12.66 -16.91 2.47
C LEU A 1122 13.47 -18.21 2.49
N ARG A 1123 13.47 -18.98 1.38
CA ARG A 1123 14.30 -20.18 1.27
C ARG A 1123 15.78 -19.88 1.43
N ALA A 1124 16.30 -18.87 0.72
CA ALA A 1124 17.70 -18.48 0.82
C ALA A 1124 18.08 -18.05 2.25
N HIS A 1125 17.24 -17.26 2.89
CA HIS A 1125 17.48 -16.78 4.26
C HIS A 1125 17.41 -17.90 5.29
N MET A 1126 16.41 -18.78 5.20
CA MET A 1126 16.26 -19.93 6.11
C MET A 1126 17.37 -20.97 5.91
N GLU A 1127 17.85 -21.15 4.67
CA GLU A 1127 19.01 -22.00 4.38
C GLU A 1127 20.29 -21.43 5.00
N PHE A 1128 20.48 -20.11 4.96
CA PHE A 1128 21.58 -19.43 5.65
C PHE A 1128 21.51 -19.69 7.16
N LEU A 1129 20.35 -19.49 7.78
CA LEU A 1129 20.14 -19.77 9.21
C LEU A 1129 20.48 -21.22 9.56
N ALA A 1130 19.98 -22.18 8.78
CA ALA A 1130 20.25 -23.60 9.00
C ALA A 1130 21.74 -23.95 8.83
N SER A 1131 22.40 -23.36 7.83
CA SER A 1131 23.82 -23.61 7.56
C SER A 1131 24.73 -23.08 8.66
N VAL A 1132 24.40 -21.95 9.27
CA VAL A 1132 25.12 -21.44 10.45
C VAL A 1132 24.90 -22.35 11.66
N LEU A 1133 23.68 -22.83 11.91
CA LEU A 1133 23.40 -23.80 12.99
C LEU A 1133 24.12 -25.13 12.78
N ASP A 1134 24.26 -25.57 11.53
CA ASP A 1134 25.06 -26.75 11.15
C ASP A 1134 26.58 -26.54 11.35
N GLY A 1135 27.04 -25.31 11.65
CA GLY A 1135 28.45 -24.95 11.77
C GLY A 1135 29.18 -24.81 10.43
N LYS A 1136 28.46 -24.70 9.31
CA LYS A 1136 29.05 -24.58 7.96
C LYS A 1136 29.54 -23.17 7.64
N VAL A 1137 29.03 -22.17 8.37
CA VAL A 1137 29.34 -20.75 8.18
C VAL A 1137 29.80 -20.16 9.51
N SER A 1138 30.92 -19.46 9.52
CA SER A 1138 31.44 -18.74 10.69
C SER A 1138 30.75 -17.40 10.88
N LEU A 1139 30.41 -17.06 12.13
CA LEU A 1139 29.79 -15.78 12.50
C LEU A 1139 30.85 -14.76 12.93
N GLY A 1140 30.62 -13.49 12.58
CA GLY A 1140 31.41 -12.34 13.03
C GLY A 1140 30.81 -11.57 14.21
N CYS A 1141 29.60 -11.94 14.66
CA CYS A 1141 28.87 -11.28 15.75
C CYS A 1141 28.92 -12.05 17.08
N ASP A 1142 28.47 -11.41 18.17
CA ASP A 1142 28.29 -12.08 19.46
C ASP A 1142 27.25 -13.22 19.39
N TRP A 1143 27.52 -14.29 20.14
CA TRP A 1143 26.68 -15.49 20.17
C TRP A 1143 25.28 -15.21 20.73
N ALA A 1144 25.14 -14.29 21.70
CA ALA A 1144 23.84 -13.94 22.25
C ALA A 1144 22.97 -13.19 21.23
N THR A 1145 23.58 -12.34 20.39
CA THR A 1145 22.89 -11.67 19.27
C THR A 1145 22.38 -12.68 18.25
N TRP A 1146 23.23 -13.62 17.83
CA TRP A 1146 22.83 -14.67 16.89
C TRP A 1146 21.68 -15.52 17.42
N ARG A 1147 21.82 -16.04 18.65
CA ARG A 1147 20.79 -16.89 19.28
C ARG A 1147 19.46 -16.15 19.42
N ALA A 1148 19.48 -14.88 19.87
CA ALA A 1148 18.28 -14.08 20.00
C ALA A 1148 17.63 -13.76 18.64
N TYR A 1149 18.42 -13.52 17.60
CA TYR A 1149 17.90 -13.31 16.24
C TYR A 1149 17.16 -14.53 15.71
N VAL A 1150 17.79 -15.72 15.76
CA VAL A 1150 17.20 -16.95 15.24
C VAL A 1150 15.93 -17.32 16.01
N SER A 1151 15.98 -17.34 17.35
CA SER A 1151 14.81 -17.63 18.17
C SER A 1151 13.69 -16.61 17.96
N GLY A 1152 14.02 -15.31 17.87
CA GLY A 1152 13.05 -14.25 17.62
C GLY A 1152 12.41 -14.33 16.23
N PHE A 1153 13.21 -14.55 15.19
CA PHE A 1153 12.76 -14.60 13.80
C PHE A 1153 11.84 -15.80 13.57
N VAL A 1154 12.23 -16.99 14.05
CA VAL A 1154 11.41 -18.20 13.94
C VAL A 1154 10.13 -18.07 14.77
N SER A 1155 10.19 -17.52 15.98
CA SER A 1155 9.01 -17.28 16.82
C SER A 1155 7.99 -16.36 16.13
N LEU A 1156 8.46 -15.25 15.55
CA LEU A 1156 7.62 -14.33 14.78
C LEU A 1156 7.07 -14.98 13.51
N MET A 1157 7.84 -15.80 12.79
CA MET A 1157 7.31 -16.52 11.62
C MET A 1157 6.20 -17.51 12.00
N VAL A 1158 6.41 -18.30 13.06
CA VAL A 1158 5.44 -19.30 13.52
C VAL A 1158 4.17 -18.65 14.08
N GLY A 1159 4.31 -17.53 14.78
CA GLY A 1159 3.21 -16.81 15.43
C GLY A 1159 2.45 -15.86 14.51
N CYS A 1160 3.16 -15.10 13.67
CA CYS A 1160 2.61 -13.98 12.91
C CYS A 1160 2.45 -14.30 11.42
N THR A 1161 3.31 -15.13 10.81
CA THR A 1161 3.28 -15.44 9.37
C THR A 1161 3.32 -16.95 9.07
N PRO A 1162 2.35 -17.74 9.56
CA PRO A 1162 2.38 -19.19 9.45
C PRO A 1162 2.35 -19.71 8.00
N THR A 1163 1.85 -18.90 7.05
CA THR A 1163 1.88 -19.19 5.61
C THR A 1163 3.30 -19.24 5.06
N TRP A 1164 4.22 -18.44 5.60
CA TRP A 1164 5.61 -18.41 5.17
C TRP A 1164 6.33 -19.70 5.50
N VAL A 1165 6.01 -20.31 6.65
CA VAL A 1165 6.61 -21.59 7.09
C VAL A 1165 6.25 -22.73 6.13
N LEU A 1166 5.05 -22.70 5.54
CA LEU A 1166 4.60 -23.71 4.56
C LEU A 1166 5.36 -23.65 3.24
N GLU A 1167 5.99 -22.51 2.92
CA GLU A 1167 6.74 -22.31 1.66
C GLU A 1167 8.21 -22.73 1.77
N VAL A 1168 8.68 -23.05 2.99
CA VAL A 1168 10.05 -23.48 3.27
C VAL A 1168 10.17 -25.00 3.09
N GLU A 1169 11.30 -25.45 2.57
CA GLU A 1169 11.57 -26.89 2.38
C GLU A 1169 11.67 -27.62 3.72
N VAL A 1170 11.09 -28.82 3.78
CA VAL A 1170 10.99 -29.63 5.02
C VAL A 1170 12.37 -29.96 5.60
N ASP A 1171 13.38 -30.19 4.75
CA ASP A 1171 14.74 -30.50 5.21
C ASP A 1171 15.39 -29.31 5.93
N VAL A 1172 15.09 -28.08 5.51
CA VAL A 1172 15.55 -26.85 6.18
C VAL A 1172 14.86 -26.71 7.53
N LEU A 1173 13.53 -26.91 7.58
CA LEU A 1173 12.76 -26.89 8.82
C LEU A 1173 13.28 -27.93 9.83
N LYS A 1174 13.62 -29.14 9.36
CA LYS A 1174 14.17 -30.22 10.19
C LYS A 1174 15.54 -29.88 10.78
N ARG A 1175 16.42 -29.22 10.02
CA ARG A 1175 17.73 -28.78 10.51
C ARG A 1175 17.60 -27.66 11.53
N LEU A 1176 16.77 -26.65 11.22
CA LEU A 1176 16.47 -25.55 12.15
C LEU A 1176 15.87 -26.07 13.47
N SER A 1177 14.90 -26.99 13.41
CA SER A 1177 14.30 -27.57 14.61
C SER A 1177 15.30 -28.34 15.46
N LYS A 1178 16.25 -29.04 14.83
CA LYS A 1178 17.34 -29.73 15.55
C LYS A 1178 18.26 -28.74 16.26
N GLY A 1179 18.62 -27.63 15.61
CA GLY A 1179 19.42 -26.57 16.22
C GLY A 1179 18.71 -25.87 17.38
N LEU A 1180 17.42 -25.53 17.21
CA LEU A 1180 16.60 -24.96 18.29
C LEU A 1180 16.49 -25.90 19.50
N ARG A 1181 16.36 -27.21 19.26
CA ARG A 1181 16.37 -28.21 20.32
C ARG A 1181 17.69 -28.23 21.10
N GLN A 1182 18.83 -28.13 20.42
CA GLN A 1182 20.14 -28.02 21.08
C GLN A 1182 20.26 -26.78 21.98
N TRP A 1183 19.41 -25.78 21.76
CA TRP A 1183 19.33 -24.56 22.57
C TRP A 1183 18.22 -24.59 23.64
N ASN A 1184 17.65 -25.76 23.94
CA ASN A 1184 16.50 -25.95 24.83
C ASN A 1184 15.22 -25.19 24.41
N GLU A 1185 15.06 -24.91 23.10
CA GLU A 1185 13.86 -24.28 22.53
C GLU A 1185 12.93 -25.32 21.89
N GLU A 1186 12.62 -26.39 22.64
CA GLU A 1186 11.88 -27.55 22.10
C GLU A 1186 10.45 -27.20 21.69
N GLU A 1187 9.77 -26.32 22.44
CA GLU A 1187 8.42 -25.87 22.10
C GLU A 1187 8.38 -25.11 20.77
N LEU A 1188 9.37 -24.24 20.53
CA LEU A 1188 9.49 -23.48 19.30
C LEU A 1188 9.86 -24.40 18.12
N ALA A 1189 10.76 -25.36 18.35
CA ALA A 1189 11.13 -26.37 17.36
C ALA A 1189 9.91 -27.21 16.92
N LEU A 1190 9.08 -27.61 17.89
CA LEU A 1190 7.85 -28.36 17.65
C LEU A 1190 6.78 -27.50 16.95
N ALA A 1191 6.61 -26.24 17.35
CA ALA A 1191 5.68 -25.32 16.72
C ALA A 1191 6.08 -25.01 15.26
N LEU A 1192 7.38 -24.89 14.97
CA LEU A 1192 7.92 -24.72 13.62
C LEU A 1192 7.55 -25.90 12.71
N LEU A 1193 7.82 -27.12 13.17
CA LEU A 1193 7.50 -28.34 12.39
C LEU A 1193 5.98 -28.55 12.28
N GLY A 1194 5.21 -28.21 13.31
CA GLY A 1194 3.75 -28.26 13.28
C GLY A 1194 3.12 -27.34 12.23
N ARG A 1195 3.73 -26.16 11.99
CA ARG A 1195 3.33 -25.21 10.94
C ARG A 1195 3.86 -25.56 9.54
N GLY A 1196 4.85 -26.46 9.42
CA GLY A 1196 5.43 -26.93 8.15
C GLY A 1196 4.54 -27.87 7.31
N GLY A 1197 3.28 -28.08 7.71
CA GLY A 1197 2.31 -28.88 6.95
C GLY A 1197 2.57 -30.39 7.00
N ALA A 1198 1.90 -31.15 6.12
CA ALA A 1198 1.92 -32.61 6.14
C ALA A 1198 3.32 -33.21 5.93
N GLY A 1199 4.18 -32.55 5.15
CA GLY A 1199 5.55 -33.01 4.90
C GLY A 1199 6.44 -33.00 6.14
N ALA A 1200 6.21 -32.07 7.08
CA ALA A 1200 7.01 -31.94 8.30
C ALA A 1200 6.55 -32.85 9.46
N MET A 1201 5.38 -33.52 9.33
CA MET A 1201 4.82 -34.36 10.40
C MET A 1201 5.75 -35.49 10.83
N GLY A 1202 6.47 -36.12 9.89
CA GLY A 1202 7.43 -37.18 10.20
C GLY A 1202 8.61 -36.68 11.02
N ALA A 1203 9.10 -35.47 10.74
CA ALA A 1203 10.16 -34.82 11.51
C ALA A 1203 9.66 -34.40 12.91
N ALA A 1204 8.42 -33.90 13.01
CA ALA A 1204 7.81 -33.55 14.29
C ALA A 1204 7.67 -34.78 15.20
N ALA A 1205 7.14 -35.90 14.66
CA ALA A 1205 7.01 -37.15 15.38
C ALA A 1205 8.36 -37.71 15.84
N GLN A 1206 9.39 -37.62 14.99
CA GLN A 1206 10.76 -38.01 15.36
C GLN A 1206 11.27 -37.17 16.53
N LEU A 1207 11.07 -35.85 16.51
CA LEU A 1207 11.55 -34.94 17.55
C LEU A 1207 10.84 -35.19 18.90
N ILE A 1208 9.54 -35.49 18.89
CA ILE A 1208 8.77 -35.86 20.09
C ILE A 1208 9.28 -37.17 20.68
N VAL A 1209 9.43 -38.21 19.85
CA VAL A 1209 9.91 -39.53 20.31
C VAL A 1209 11.32 -39.43 20.90
N GLU A 1210 12.19 -38.59 20.33
CA GLU A 1210 13.53 -38.37 20.87
C GLU A 1210 13.54 -37.51 22.14
N SER A 1211 12.47 -36.78 22.47
CA SER A 1211 12.36 -35.95 23.69
C SER A 1211 11.79 -36.69 24.91
N GLU A 1212 11.05 -37.79 24.68
CA GLU A 1212 10.49 -38.66 25.73
C GLU A 1212 11.44 -39.82 26.13
N ILE A 1213 12.57 -39.97 25.44
CA ILE A 1213 13.68 -40.90 25.74
C ILE A 1213 14.76 -40.15 26.51
#